data_AF-A0A5E4ENX5-F1
#
_entry.id   AF-A0A5E4ENX5-F1
#
_cell.length_a   1.000
_cell.length_b   1.000
_cell.length_c   1.000
_cell.angle_alpha   90.00
_cell.angle_beta   90.00
_cell.angle_gamma   90.00
#
_symmetry.space_group_name_H-M   'P 1'
#
loop_
_entity.id
_entity.type
_entity.pdbx_description
1 polymer ?
#
loop_
_entity_poly.entity_id
_entity_poly.type
_entity_poly.pdbx_seq_one_letter_code
_entity_poly.pdbx_strand_id
1 'polypeptide(L)'
;MYILAFYLCIYFDQELIIGRPEAVYFYEVDGRGPCWAFEGQKKFLGWFRGYLLCVIADQRNGNDTFNIYDLKNRLIAHSLVVKEVSHMLCEWGNIILIMADKSALCIGEKDMESKLDMLFKKNLYTVAINLVQSQQADAAATAEVLRKYGDHLYSKQDYDEAMAQYIHTIGHLEPSYVIQKFLDAQRIYNLTNYLEKLHEKGLASKDHTTLLLNCYTKLKDVDKLNVFIKSEDGVGEHKFDVETAIRVCRATNYHEHAMYVAKKAGKHEWYLKILLEDLGRYEEALQYISSLEPSQAGVTVKEYGKILVEHKPVETIEILMRLCTEDGESGKRGAANVAYLNMLPSPVDFLNIFIHHLPSLMDFLEKYTNKVKDSPAQVEIHNTLLELYLSNDLSFSSISQASNGEDLNLRARSGATATSRSGSNGKFIADGKDSNKEKDRLEKQEKGLRLLKSAWPSELEHPLYDVDLAIILCEMNEFKEGLLYLYEKMKLYKEVIACYMQAHDHEGLIACCKRLGDSGKGGDPSLWADLLKYFGELGEDCSKEVKEVLTYIERDDILPPIIVLQTLSRNPCLTLSVIKDYIARKLEQESKLIEEDRRAIDKYQETTSAMRKEIQDLRTNARIFQLSKCTACTFTLDLPAVHFMCIHSFHQRCLGDNEKECPVCAPEYKSVLETKRSLEQNSKDQDRFFQQVKSSKDGFSVIAEYFGKGVISKTSSGPTGGS
;
A
#
# COMPACT_ATOMS: atom_id res chain seq x y z
N MET A 1 -9.29 107.28 -33.72
CA MET A 1 -9.50 108.00 -32.45
C MET A 1 -10.94 108.50 -32.39
N TYR A 2 -11.85 107.60 -32.00
CA TYR A 2 -13.24 107.87 -31.60
C TYR A 2 -13.64 106.74 -30.64
N ILE A 3 -13.32 106.89 -29.35
CA ILE A 3 -13.84 106.03 -28.28
C ILE A 3 -14.65 106.95 -27.38
N LEU A 4 -15.94 107.05 -27.68
CA LEU A 4 -16.94 107.71 -26.84
C LEU A 4 -18.20 106.85 -26.89
N ALA A 5 -18.27 105.88 -26.01
CA ALA A 5 -19.49 105.33 -25.41
C ALA A 5 -19.05 104.34 -24.33
N PHE A 6 -19.73 104.37 -23.19
CA PHE A 6 -19.45 103.61 -21.98
C PHE A 6 -19.34 102.10 -22.23
N TYR A 7 -18.14 101.63 -22.57
CA TYR A 7 -17.81 100.22 -22.67
C TYR A 7 -16.78 99.90 -21.61
N LEU A 8 -17.16 99.06 -20.65
CA LEU A 8 -16.17 98.46 -19.78
C LEU A 8 -15.35 97.48 -20.60
N CYS A 9 -14.06 97.76 -20.73
CA CYS A 9 -13.10 96.89 -21.37
C CYS A 9 -12.04 96.44 -20.37
N ILE A 10 -11.73 95.15 -20.38
CA ILE A 10 -10.55 94.59 -19.72
C ILE A 10 -9.71 93.87 -20.78
N TYR A 11 -8.38 93.92 -20.62
CA TYR A 11 -7.45 93.21 -21.48
C TYR A 11 -6.82 92.07 -20.66
N PHE A 12 -7.05 90.83 -21.08
CA PHE A 12 -6.51 89.66 -20.40
C PHE A 12 -6.07 88.63 -21.45
N ASP A 13 -4.86 88.09 -21.31
CA ASP A 13 -4.30 87.03 -22.16
C ASP A 13 -4.42 87.26 -23.68
N GLN A 14 -4.13 88.49 -24.13
CA GLN A 14 -4.24 88.95 -25.53
C GLN A 14 -5.66 89.06 -26.09
N GLU A 15 -6.69 88.87 -25.25
CA GLU A 15 -8.09 89.08 -25.60
C GLU A 15 -8.63 90.40 -25.01
N LEU A 16 -9.37 91.16 -25.82
CA LEU A 16 -10.11 92.34 -25.39
C LEU A 16 -11.54 91.92 -25.03
N ILE A 17 -11.90 92.06 -23.76
CA ILE A 17 -13.22 91.69 -23.24
C ILE A 17 -14.07 92.95 -23.08
N ILE A 18 -15.22 93.01 -23.75
CA ILE A 18 -16.13 94.17 -23.73
C ILE A 18 -17.48 93.80 -23.11
N GLY A 19 -17.86 94.48 -22.05
CA GLY A 19 -19.17 94.36 -21.42
C GLY A 19 -20.21 95.28 -22.05
N ARG A 20 -21.31 94.71 -22.55
CA ARG A 20 -22.53 95.44 -22.95
C ARG A 20 -23.73 94.97 -22.14
N PRO A 21 -24.81 95.75 -22.02
CA PRO A 21 -25.98 95.36 -21.22
C PRO A 21 -26.56 93.97 -21.53
N GLU A 22 -26.40 93.50 -22.77
CA GLU A 22 -26.89 92.22 -23.26
C GLU A 22 -25.90 91.05 -23.06
N ALA A 23 -24.59 91.30 -23.18
CA ALA A 23 -23.58 90.23 -23.23
C ALA A 23 -22.17 90.74 -22.92
N VAL A 24 -21.27 89.82 -22.63
CA VAL A 24 -19.82 90.05 -22.58
C VAL A 24 -19.22 89.45 -23.85
N TYR A 25 -18.47 90.25 -24.61
CA TYR A 25 -17.87 89.89 -25.89
C TYR A 25 -16.37 89.76 -25.76
N PHE A 26 -15.81 88.68 -26.30
CA PHE A 26 -14.36 88.46 -26.38
C PHE A 26 -13.90 88.83 -27.80
N TYR A 27 -12.80 89.56 -27.91
CA TYR A 27 -12.18 89.95 -29.18
C TYR A 27 -10.74 89.48 -29.19
N GLU A 28 -10.37 88.74 -30.22
CA GLU A 28 -9.02 88.29 -30.51
C GLU A 28 -8.40 89.22 -31.57
N VAL A 29 -7.10 89.07 -31.84
CA VAL A 29 -6.38 89.85 -32.86
C VAL A 29 -6.99 89.65 -34.26
N ASP A 30 -7.55 88.46 -34.51
CA ASP A 30 -8.12 88.06 -35.82
C ASP A 30 -9.63 88.37 -35.95
N GLY A 31 -10.30 88.85 -34.89
CA GLY A 31 -11.71 89.24 -34.96
C GLY A 31 -12.52 89.00 -33.69
N ARG A 32 -13.84 88.90 -33.84
CA ARG A 32 -14.77 88.69 -32.72
C ARG A 32 -14.79 87.21 -32.32
N GLY A 33 -14.34 86.94 -31.10
CA GLY A 33 -14.39 85.62 -30.46
C GLY A 33 -15.75 85.30 -29.81
N PRO A 34 -15.80 84.34 -28.87
CA PRO A 34 -17.04 83.90 -28.24
C PRO A 34 -17.75 85.02 -27.46
N CYS A 35 -19.07 84.91 -27.30
CA CYS A 35 -19.83 85.86 -26.49
C CYS A 35 -20.77 85.16 -25.51
N TRP A 36 -20.90 85.75 -24.32
CA TRP A 36 -21.70 85.20 -23.23
C TRP A 36 -22.81 86.16 -22.85
N ALA A 37 -24.06 85.73 -22.99
CA ALA A 37 -25.23 86.54 -22.70
C ALA A 37 -25.38 86.70 -21.17
N PHE A 38 -25.31 87.95 -20.70
CA PHE A 38 -25.50 88.32 -19.30
C PHE A 38 -26.29 89.61 -19.29
N GLU A 39 -27.54 89.56 -18.84
CA GLU A 39 -28.42 90.71 -18.82
C GLU A 39 -28.11 91.64 -17.65
N GLY A 40 -28.12 92.94 -17.94
CA GLY A 40 -28.03 94.01 -16.93
C GLY A 40 -26.88 94.98 -17.19
N GLN A 41 -26.97 96.17 -16.59
CA GLN A 41 -25.98 97.22 -16.77
C GLN A 41 -24.69 96.88 -16.01
N LYS A 42 -23.62 96.57 -16.76
CA LYS A 42 -22.31 96.21 -16.21
C LYS A 42 -21.58 97.45 -15.70
N LYS A 43 -21.34 97.52 -14.39
CA LYS A 43 -20.55 98.57 -13.73
C LYS A 43 -19.07 98.24 -13.68
N PHE A 44 -18.73 96.99 -13.35
CA PHE A 44 -17.35 96.51 -13.29
C PHE A 44 -17.21 95.15 -13.97
N LEU A 45 -16.13 94.98 -14.72
CA LEU A 45 -15.67 93.71 -15.26
C LEU A 45 -14.24 93.47 -14.79
N GLY A 46 -13.94 92.22 -14.49
CA GLY A 46 -12.61 91.81 -14.08
C GLY A 46 -12.35 90.35 -14.43
N TRP A 47 -11.08 89.98 -14.42
CA TRP A 47 -10.67 88.60 -14.61
C TRP A 47 -9.77 88.20 -13.46
N PHE A 48 -10.08 87.07 -12.81
CA PHE A 48 -9.30 86.58 -11.69
C PHE A 48 -9.20 85.07 -11.73
N ARG A 49 -7.97 84.54 -11.87
CA ARG A 49 -7.67 83.10 -11.83
C ARG A 49 -8.57 82.22 -12.71
N GLY A 50 -8.96 82.71 -13.89
CA GLY A 50 -9.82 81.97 -14.83
C GLY A 50 -11.33 82.19 -14.64
N TYR A 51 -11.73 83.02 -13.68
CA TYR A 51 -13.12 83.45 -13.48
C TYR A 51 -13.35 84.85 -14.06
N LEU A 52 -14.51 85.02 -14.71
CA LEU A 52 -15.01 86.32 -15.13
C LEU A 52 -15.79 86.96 -13.97
N LEU A 53 -15.35 88.12 -13.53
CA LEU A 53 -15.98 88.91 -12.48
C LEU A 53 -16.86 89.98 -13.09
N CYS A 54 -18.11 90.09 -12.63
CA CYS A 54 -19.07 91.04 -13.17
C CYS A 54 -19.89 91.68 -12.05
N VAL A 55 -19.84 93.01 -11.96
CA VAL A 55 -20.75 93.79 -11.11
C VAL A 55 -21.86 94.36 -11.99
N ILE A 56 -23.09 93.97 -11.73
CA ILE A 56 -24.29 94.39 -12.46
C ILE A 56 -25.09 95.35 -11.57
N ALA A 57 -25.36 96.56 -12.04
CA ALA A 57 -26.18 97.51 -11.31
C ALA A 57 -27.66 97.10 -11.33
N ASP A 58 -28.29 97.00 -10.16
CA ASP A 58 -29.74 96.92 -10.06
C ASP A 58 -30.33 98.33 -9.96
N GLN A 59 -30.86 98.82 -11.08
CA GLN A 59 -31.45 100.16 -11.18
C GLN A 59 -32.68 100.37 -10.28
N ARG A 60 -33.27 99.30 -9.71
CA ARG A 60 -34.49 99.39 -8.90
C ARG A 60 -34.23 99.69 -7.43
N ASN A 61 -33.12 99.19 -6.89
CA ASN A 61 -32.87 99.17 -5.44
C ASN A 61 -31.59 99.90 -5.00
N GLY A 62 -30.79 100.43 -5.94
CA GLY A 62 -29.51 101.10 -5.63
C GLY A 62 -28.41 100.15 -5.11
N ASN A 63 -28.66 98.84 -5.17
CA ASN A 63 -27.71 97.79 -4.85
C ASN A 63 -27.09 97.25 -6.15
N ASP A 64 -25.88 96.71 -6.06
CA ASP A 64 -25.23 96.03 -7.17
C ASP A 64 -25.21 94.51 -6.91
N THR A 65 -25.27 93.71 -7.98
CA THR A 65 -25.09 92.26 -7.88
C THR A 65 -23.70 91.89 -8.38
N PHE A 66 -22.90 91.28 -7.52
CA PHE A 66 -21.59 90.77 -7.88
C PHE A 66 -21.67 89.28 -8.23
N ASN A 67 -21.31 88.96 -9.46
CA ASN A 67 -21.29 87.61 -10.01
C ASN A 67 -19.88 87.19 -10.40
N ILE A 68 -19.51 85.97 -10.01
CA ILE A 68 -18.30 85.27 -10.43
C ILE A 68 -18.71 84.14 -11.36
N TYR A 69 -18.28 84.19 -12.62
CA TYR A 69 -18.62 83.20 -13.64
C TYR A 69 -17.43 82.30 -13.96
N ASP A 70 -17.68 80.98 -13.96
CA ASP A 70 -16.80 79.98 -14.53
C ASP A 70 -17.30 79.66 -15.95
N LEU A 71 -16.66 80.27 -16.95
CA LEU A 71 -17.05 80.11 -18.35
C LEU A 71 -16.70 78.71 -18.89
N LYS A 72 -15.66 78.06 -18.36
CA LYS A 72 -15.24 76.72 -18.79
C LYS A 72 -16.27 75.68 -18.37
N ASN A 73 -16.71 75.73 -17.12
CA ASN A 73 -17.72 74.80 -16.59
C ASN A 73 -19.17 75.28 -16.77
N ARG A 74 -19.38 76.47 -17.34
CA ARG A 74 -20.71 77.11 -17.55
C ARG A 74 -21.51 77.28 -16.26
N LEU A 75 -20.85 77.71 -15.18
CA LEU A 75 -21.45 77.86 -13.85
C LEU A 75 -21.28 79.26 -13.29
N ILE A 76 -22.24 79.67 -12.46
CA ILE A 76 -22.09 80.83 -11.57
C ILE A 76 -21.41 80.33 -10.30
N ALA A 77 -20.13 80.63 -10.14
CA ALA A 77 -19.34 80.20 -9.00
C ALA A 77 -19.79 80.90 -7.71
N HIS A 78 -20.15 82.18 -7.79
CA HIS A 78 -20.70 82.94 -6.67
C HIS A 78 -21.57 84.09 -7.18
N SER A 79 -22.65 84.41 -6.46
CA SER A 79 -23.55 85.53 -6.73
C SER A 79 -23.93 86.16 -5.40
N LEU A 80 -23.66 87.45 -5.23
CA LEU A 80 -23.92 88.17 -3.99
C LEU A 80 -24.51 89.55 -4.30
N VAL A 81 -25.60 89.89 -3.62
CA VAL A 81 -26.14 91.26 -3.63
C VAL A 81 -25.32 92.09 -2.65
N VAL A 82 -24.72 93.15 -3.16
CA VAL A 82 -23.90 94.10 -2.42
C VAL A 82 -24.51 95.50 -2.58
N LYS A 83 -24.11 96.46 -1.74
CA LYS A 83 -24.48 97.88 -1.94
C LYS A 83 -23.84 98.42 -3.23
N GLU A 84 -23.95 99.71 -3.49
CA GLU A 84 -23.25 100.31 -4.62
C GLU A 84 -21.72 100.14 -4.53
N VAL A 85 -21.11 99.51 -5.54
CA VAL A 85 -19.66 99.27 -5.64
C VAL A 85 -19.01 100.48 -6.30
N SER A 86 -17.99 101.03 -5.65
CA SER A 86 -17.15 102.13 -6.17
C SER A 86 -15.93 101.62 -6.92
N HIS A 87 -15.29 100.55 -6.41
CA HIS A 87 -14.09 99.96 -7.02
C HIS A 87 -14.05 98.45 -6.81
N MET A 88 -13.51 97.73 -7.80
CA MET A 88 -13.21 96.30 -7.72
C MET A 88 -11.71 96.09 -7.93
N LEU A 89 -11.05 95.46 -6.97
CA LEU A 89 -9.61 95.22 -6.95
C LEU A 89 -9.33 93.72 -6.83
N CYS A 90 -8.27 93.23 -7.46
CA CYS A 90 -7.82 91.85 -7.39
C CYS A 90 -6.40 91.82 -6.86
N GLU A 91 -6.24 92.06 -5.56
CA GLU A 91 -4.94 92.23 -4.91
C GLU A 91 -4.73 91.19 -3.80
N TRP A 92 -3.48 90.83 -3.54
CA TRP A 92 -3.09 89.88 -2.48
C TRP A 92 -3.78 88.51 -2.55
N GLY A 93 -4.12 88.07 -3.77
CA GLY A 93 -4.78 86.80 -4.01
C GLY A 93 -6.26 86.76 -3.62
N ASN A 94 -6.90 87.91 -3.38
CA ASN A 94 -8.32 88.03 -3.08
C ASN A 94 -9.02 89.03 -4.00
N ILE A 95 -10.34 88.90 -4.11
CA ILE A 95 -11.19 89.89 -4.78
C ILE A 95 -11.70 90.85 -3.70
N ILE A 96 -11.42 92.14 -3.86
CA ILE A 96 -11.81 93.19 -2.91
C ILE A 96 -12.78 94.15 -3.59
N LEU A 97 -14.00 94.24 -3.07
CA LEU A 97 -14.99 95.23 -3.49
C LEU A 97 -15.02 96.37 -2.49
N ILE A 98 -14.81 97.61 -2.95
CA ILE A 98 -14.94 98.82 -2.14
C ILE A 98 -16.30 99.44 -2.46
N MET A 99 -17.12 99.62 -1.44
CA MET A 99 -18.48 100.13 -1.56
C MET A 99 -18.52 101.66 -1.46
N ALA A 100 -19.61 102.28 -1.90
CA ALA A 100 -19.82 103.72 -1.80
C ALA A 100 -19.84 104.24 -0.35
N ASP A 101 -20.24 103.40 0.61
CA ASP A 101 -20.22 103.71 2.04
C ASP A 101 -18.84 103.53 2.70
N LYS A 102 -17.79 103.31 1.91
CA LYS A 102 -16.40 103.05 2.33
C LYS A 102 -16.20 101.73 3.08
N SER A 103 -17.19 100.83 3.11
CA SER A 103 -16.97 99.45 3.52
C SER A 103 -16.25 98.66 2.43
N ALA A 104 -15.52 97.61 2.81
CA ALA A 104 -14.85 96.72 1.87
C ALA A 104 -15.25 95.26 2.11
N LEU A 105 -15.54 94.53 1.05
CA LEU A 105 -15.81 93.10 1.07
C LEU A 105 -14.64 92.35 0.43
N CYS A 106 -14.04 91.43 1.19
CA CYS A 106 -12.95 90.58 0.71
C CYS A 106 -13.49 89.17 0.44
N ILE A 107 -13.31 88.69 -0.79
CA ILE A 107 -13.72 87.36 -1.24
C ILE A 107 -12.46 86.56 -1.57
N GLY A 108 -12.20 85.56 -0.74
CA GLY A 108 -11.12 84.60 -0.94
C GLY A 108 -11.61 83.34 -1.65
N GLU A 109 -10.75 82.79 -2.49
CA GLU A 109 -10.98 81.50 -3.13
C GLU A 109 -10.87 80.37 -2.09
N LYS A 110 -11.87 79.48 -2.04
CA LYS A 110 -11.83 78.29 -1.18
C LYS A 110 -10.78 77.29 -1.70
N ASP A 111 -10.25 76.50 -0.78
CA ASP A 111 -9.37 75.38 -1.07
C ASP A 111 -10.08 74.29 -1.91
N MET A 112 -9.27 73.41 -2.52
CA MET A 112 -9.75 72.38 -3.44
C MET A 112 -10.69 71.36 -2.77
N GLU A 113 -10.41 70.96 -1.54
CA GLU A 113 -11.24 70.00 -0.79
C GLU A 113 -12.62 70.58 -0.52
N SER A 114 -12.68 71.82 -0.03
CA SER A 114 -13.94 72.56 0.16
C SER A 114 -14.74 72.71 -1.13
N LYS A 115 -14.08 72.96 -2.27
CA LYS A 115 -14.75 73.05 -3.58
C LYS A 115 -15.35 71.71 -4.00
N LEU A 116 -14.59 70.63 -3.88
CA LEU A 116 -15.05 69.29 -4.22
C LEU A 116 -16.22 68.86 -3.32
N ASP A 117 -16.16 69.11 -2.02
CA ASP A 117 -17.26 68.80 -1.09
C ASP A 117 -18.55 69.55 -1.41
N MET A 118 -18.45 70.82 -1.82
CA MET A 118 -19.61 71.58 -2.29
C MET A 118 -20.20 71.01 -3.58
N LEU A 119 -19.35 70.57 -4.53
CA LEU A 119 -19.79 69.95 -5.78
C LEU A 119 -20.44 68.58 -5.53
N PHE A 120 -19.87 67.77 -4.64
CA PHE A 120 -20.44 66.47 -4.24
C PHE A 120 -21.80 66.63 -3.58
N LYS A 121 -21.97 67.58 -2.66
CA LYS A 121 -23.28 67.87 -2.04
C LYS A 121 -24.36 68.28 -3.05
N LYS A 122 -23.95 68.88 -4.18
CA LYS A 122 -24.85 69.30 -5.27
C LYS A 122 -24.97 68.26 -6.40
N ASN A 123 -24.35 67.09 -6.26
CA ASN A 123 -24.27 66.04 -7.28
C ASN A 123 -23.65 66.48 -8.63
N LEU A 124 -22.79 67.51 -8.63
CA LEU A 124 -22.13 68.03 -9.84
C LEU A 124 -20.78 67.35 -10.09
N TYR A 125 -20.80 66.05 -10.31
CA TYR A 125 -19.60 65.22 -10.43
C TYR A 125 -18.80 65.44 -11.71
N THR A 126 -19.45 65.71 -12.84
CA THR A 126 -18.77 66.01 -14.12
C THR A 126 -17.93 67.28 -14.03
N VAL A 127 -18.45 68.29 -13.33
CA VAL A 127 -17.74 69.54 -13.02
C VAL A 127 -16.58 69.28 -12.05
N ALA A 128 -16.77 68.40 -11.06
CA ALA A 128 -15.71 68.01 -10.14
C ALA A 128 -14.55 67.32 -10.87
N ILE A 129 -14.83 66.43 -11.84
CA ILE A 129 -13.81 65.78 -12.66
C ILE A 129 -13.06 66.81 -13.51
N ASN A 130 -13.76 67.72 -14.20
CA ASN A 130 -13.14 68.79 -14.97
C ASN A 130 -12.26 69.70 -14.10
N LEU A 131 -12.72 70.01 -12.88
CA LEU A 131 -11.95 70.81 -11.93
C LEU A 131 -10.63 70.13 -11.57
N VAL A 132 -10.66 68.84 -11.22
CA VAL A 132 -9.47 68.07 -10.84
C VAL A 132 -8.50 67.88 -12.01
N GLN A 133 -9.03 67.63 -13.21
CA GLN A 133 -8.22 67.53 -14.44
C GLN A 133 -7.59 68.88 -14.82
N SER A 134 -8.32 69.98 -14.69
CA SER A 134 -7.84 71.32 -15.06
C SER A 134 -6.75 71.86 -14.13
N GLN A 135 -6.75 71.43 -12.87
CA GLN A 135 -5.80 71.87 -11.84
C GLN A 135 -4.59 70.93 -11.70
N GLN A 136 -4.44 69.94 -12.60
CA GLN A 136 -3.39 68.91 -12.54
C GLN A 136 -3.26 68.25 -11.16
N ALA A 137 -4.39 67.94 -10.53
CA ALA A 137 -4.36 67.25 -9.25
C ALA A 137 -3.83 65.82 -9.40
N ASP A 138 -3.29 65.29 -8.30
CA ASP A 138 -2.70 63.96 -8.25
C ASP A 138 -3.69 62.89 -8.76
N ALA A 139 -3.15 61.85 -9.41
CA ALA A 139 -3.94 60.77 -9.97
C ALA A 139 -4.79 60.05 -8.91
N ALA A 140 -4.34 60.02 -7.64
CA ALA A 140 -5.09 59.52 -6.51
C ALA A 140 -6.32 60.39 -6.16
N ALA A 141 -6.20 61.72 -6.19
CA ALA A 141 -7.32 62.64 -5.97
C ALA A 141 -8.34 62.54 -7.11
N THR A 142 -7.87 62.35 -8.34
CA THR A 142 -8.74 62.08 -9.51
C THR A 142 -9.49 60.77 -9.36
N ALA A 143 -8.82 59.71 -8.93
CA ALA A 143 -9.44 58.41 -8.68
C ALA A 143 -10.51 58.47 -7.58
N GLU A 144 -10.30 59.27 -6.53
CA GLU A 144 -11.29 59.44 -5.44
C GLU A 144 -12.56 60.16 -5.91
N VAL A 145 -12.43 61.17 -6.77
CA VAL A 145 -13.57 61.86 -7.39
C VAL A 145 -14.34 60.91 -8.30
N LEU A 146 -13.64 60.13 -9.13
CA LEU A 146 -14.23 59.11 -10.01
C LEU A 146 -14.91 57.99 -9.21
N ARG A 147 -14.33 57.58 -8.08
CA ARG A 147 -14.94 56.62 -7.15
C ARG A 147 -16.26 57.15 -6.59
N LYS A 148 -16.27 58.39 -6.08
CA LYS A 148 -17.50 59.04 -5.56
C LYS A 148 -18.55 59.22 -6.67
N TYR A 149 -18.14 59.50 -7.91
CA TYR A 149 -19.04 59.58 -9.04
C TYR A 149 -19.63 58.22 -9.42
N GLY A 150 -18.79 57.18 -9.49
CA GLY A 150 -19.19 55.79 -9.71
C GLY A 150 -20.17 55.30 -8.63
N ASP A 151 -19.94 55.63 -7.36
CA ASP A 151 -20.84 55.29 -6.25
C ASP A 151 -22.22 55.95 -6.39
N HIS A 152 -22.25 57.21 -6.81
CA HIS A 152 -23.50 57.92 -7.07
C HIS A 152 -24.25 57.28 -8.25
N LEU A 153 -23.57 57.00 -9.37
CA LEU A 153 -24.19 56.31 -10.53
C LEU A 153 -24.68 54.91 -10.17
N TYR A 154 -23.91 54.18 -9.37
CA TYR A 154 -24.30 52.85 -8.88
C TYR A 154 -25.58 52.91 -8.02
N SER A 155 -25.72 53.94 -7.16
CA SER A 155 -26.95 54.14 -6.37
C SER A 155 -28.16 54.55 -7.22
N LYS A 156 -27.93 55.16 -8.39
CA LYS A 156 -28.97 55.44 -9.41
C LYS A 156 -29.33 54.24 -10.29
N GLN A 157 -28.68 53.10 -10.11
CA GLN A 157 -28.83 51.89 -10.93
C GLN A 157 -28.28 52.00 -12.36
N ASP A 158 -27.49 53.04 -12.66
CA ASP A 158 -26.78 53.19 -13.93
C ASP A 158 -25.44 52.43 -13.88
N TYR A 159 -25.51 51.11 -13.93
CA TYR A 159 -24.38 50.22 -13.65
C TYR A 159 -23.27 50.24 -14.72
N ASP A 160 -23.63 50.46 -15.99
CA ASP A 160 -22.66 50.47 -17.09
C ASP A 160 -21.78 51.71 -17.05
N GLU A 161 -22.42 52.88 -16.87
CA GLU A 161 -21.72 54.16 -16.69
C GLU A 161 -20.93 54.17 -15.38
N ALA A 162 -21.49 53.63 -14.28
CA ALA A 162 -20.74 53.45 -13.04
C ALA A 162 -19.48 52.61 -13.26
N MET A 163 -19.58 51.51 -14.00
CA MET A 163 -18.44 50.64 -14.30
C MET A 163 -17.39 51.33 -15.17
N ALA A 164 -17.81 52.10 -16.18
CA ALA A 164 -16.91 52.90 -16.98
C ALA A 164 -16.07 53.84 -16.10
N GLN A 165 -16.66 54.48 -15.08
CA GLN A 165 -15.91 55.30 -14.13
C GLN A 165 -14.95 54.47 -13.26
N TYR A 166 -15.39 53.32 -12.75
CA TYR A 166 -14.51 52.44 -11.95
C TYR A 166 -13.31 51.91 -12.74
N ILE A 167 -13.44 51.63 -14.04
CA ILE A 167 -12.31 51.21 -14.90
C ILE A 167 -11.21 52.27 -14.96
N HIS A 168 -11.57 53.55 -14.95
CA HIS A 168 -10.61 54.65 -14.91
C HIS A 168 -9.87 54.76 -13.57
N THR A 169 -10.41 54.19 -12.49
CA THR A 169 -9.78 54.17 -11.16
C THR A 169 -8.77 53.02 -10.97
N ILE A 170 -8.66 52.09 -11.93
CA ILE A 170 -7.73 50.95 -11.86
C ILE A 170 -6.28 51.45 -11.77
N GLY A 171 -5.58 51.01 -10.72
CA GLY A 171 -4.20 51.43 -10.38
C GLY A 171 -4.11 52.28 -9.13
N HIS A 172 -5.22 52.91 -8.72
CA HIS A 172 -5.29 53.76 -7.51
C HIS A 172 -6.35 53.29 -6.52
N LEU A 173 -7.44 52.68 -7.00
CA LEU A 173 -8.46 52.06 -6.15
C LEU A 173 -8.21 50.55 -6.01
N GLU A 174 -8.45 50.01 -4.82
CA GLU A 174 -8.37 48.57 -4.57
C GLU A 174 -9.46 47.82 -5.37
N PRO A 175 -9.10 46.83 -6.21
CA PRO A 175 -10.07 46.08 -7.02
C PRO A 175 -11.18 45.40 -6.20
N SER A 176 -10.87 44.95 -4.97
CA SER A 176 -11.81 44.33 -4.02
C SER A 176 -13.06 45.19 -3.82
N TYR A 177 -12.92 46.51 -3.78
CA TYR A 177 -14.02 47.45 -3.58
C TYR A 177 -15.07 47.37 -4.70
N VAL A 178 -14.61 47.33 -5.94
CA VAL A 178 -15.47 47.26 -7.13
C VAL A 178 -16.03 45.85 -7.28
N ILE A 179 -15.19 44.83 -7.10
CA ILE A 179 -15.61 43.43 -7.19
C ILE A 179 -16.76 43.13 -6.23
N GLN A 180 -16.64 43.51 -4.95
CA GLN A 180 -17.70 43.29 -3.95
C GLN A 180 -19.04 43.91 -4.33
N LYS A 181 -19.04 45.06 -5.01
CA LYS A 181 -20.27 45.71 -5.48
C LYS A 181 -20.92 45.00 -6.67
N PHE A 182 -20.15 44.34 -7.52
CA PHE A 182 -20.63 43.75 -8.77
C PHE A 182 -20.65 42.20 -8.77
N LEU A 183 -20.52 41.56 -7.61
CA LEU A 183 -20.60 40.10 -7.46
C LEU A 183 -21.99 39.48 -7.76
N ASP A 184 -23.03 40.31 -7.91
CA ASP A 184 -24.38 39.84 -8.29
C ASP A 184 -24.36 39.17 -9.66
N ALA A 185 -25.00 37.99 -9.76
CA ALA A 185 -25.11 37.21 -10.99
C ALA A 185 -25.78 37.98 -12.13
N GLN A 186 -26.66 38.94 -11.83
CA GLN A 186 -27.30 39.78 -12.85
C GLN A 186 -26.33 40.76 -13.54
N ARG A 187 -25.14 41.00 -12.94
CA ARG A 187 -24.18 42.03 -13.37
C ARG A 187 -22.82 41.46 -13.75
N ILE A 188 -22.82 40.16 -14.03
CA ILE A 188 -21.63 39.41 -14.40
C ILE A 188 -20.90 40.00 -15.61
N TYR A 189 -21.60 40.62 -16.56
CA TYR A 189 -20.99 41.32 -17.71
C TYR A 189 -20.13 42.51 -17.28
N ASN A 190 -20.63 43.34 -16.36
CA ASN A 190 -19.93 44.53 -15.87
C ASN A 190 -18.70 44.12 -15.07
N LEU A 191 -18.85 43.10 -14.21
CA LEU A 191 -17.73 42.51 -13.48
C LEU A 191 -16.67 41.91 -14.42
N THR A 192 -17.12 41.20 -15.47
CA THR A 192 -16.22 40.62 -16.48
C THR A 192 -15.42 41.71 -17.19
N ASN A 193 -16.08 42.79 -17.63
CA ASN A 193 -15.41 43.93 -18.27
C ASN A 193 -14.37 44.59 -17.33
N TYR A 194 -14.70 44.75 -16.05
CA TYR A 194 -13.75 45.28 -15.08
C TYR A 194 -12.50 44.39 -14.93
N LEU A 195 -12.71 43.07 -14.79
CA LEU A 195 -11.64 42.10 -14.65
C LEU A 195 -10.79 41.97 -15.92
N GLU A 196 -11.40 42.05 -17.11
CA GLU A 196 -10.71 42.11 -18.41
C GLU A 196 -9.78 43.34 -18.46
N LYS A 197 -10.30 44.53 -18.13
CA LYS A 197 -9.49 45.76 -18.09
C LYS A 197 -8.42 45.76 -17.01
N LEU A 198 -8.67 45.09 -15.88
CA LEU A 198 -7.67 44.89 -14.84
C LEU A 198 -6.51 44.01 -15.33
N HIS A 199 -6.84 42.96 -16.09
CA HIS A 199 -5.87 42.04 -16.67
C HIS A 199 -5.09 42.66 -17.84
N GLU A 200 -5.73 43.46 -18.70
CA GLU A 200 -5.06 44.26 -19.75
C GLU A 200 -4.00 45.20 -19.18
N LYS A 201 -4.24 45.76 -17.98
CA LYS A 201 -3.29 46.63 -17.27
C LYS A 201 -2.22 45.88 -16.48
N GLY A 202 -2.24 44.55 -16.44
CA GLY A 202 -1.26 43.74 -15.71
C GLY A 202 -1.33 43.83 -14.18
N LEU A 203 -2.44 44.35 -13.63
CA LEU A 203 -2.64 44.53 -12.18
C LEU A 203 -3.54 43.45 -11.56
N ALA A 204 -3.84 42.38 -12.29
CA ALA A 204 -4.67 41.27 -11.83
C ALA A 204 -3.87 40.30 -10.93
N SER A 205 -4.47 39.88 -9.83
CA SER A 205 -3.95 38.81 -8.97
C SER A 205 -4.45 37.44 -9.45
N LYS A 206 -3.88 36.34 -8.93
CA LYS A 206 -4.32 34.97 -9.22
C LYS A 206 -5.81 34.75 -8.87
N ASP A 207 -6.31 35.40 -7.82
CA ASP A 207 -7.72 35.33 -7.42
C ASP A 207 -8.63 36.06 -8.40
N HIS A 208 -8.21 37.23 -8.90
CA HIS A 208 -8.94 37.99 -9.92
C HIS A 208 -9.03 37.20 -11.24
N THR A 209 -7.94 36.54 -11.62
CA THR A 209 -7.88 35.68 -12.81
C THR A 209 -8.80 34.46 -12.67
N THR A 210 -8.86 33.86 -11.48
CA THR A 210 -9.78 32.74 -11.19
C THR A 210 -11.24 33.20 -11.19
N LEU A 211 -11.54 34.39 -10.66
CA LEU A 211 -12.88 34.95 -10.70
C LEU A 211 -13.32 35.27 -12.14
N LEU A 212 -12.41 35.75 -12.98
CA LEU A 212 -12.67 35.98 -14.41
C LEU A 212 -13.01 34.68 -15.14
N LEU A 213 -12.27 33.60 -14.86
CA LEU A 213 -12.57 32.26 -15.38
C LEU A 213 -13.98 31.77 -14.96
N ASN A 214 -14.34 31.99 -13.70
CA ASN A 214 -15.68 31.69 -13.19
C ASN A 214 -16.76 32.53 -13.89
N CYS A 215 -16.44 33.76 -14.27
CA CYS A 215 -17.34 34.61 -15.03
C CYS A 215 -17.55 34.08 -16.45
N TYR A 216 -16.47 33.73 -17.17
CA TYR A 216 -16.57 33.17 -18.52
C TYR A 216 -17.36 31.87 -18.59
N THR A 217 -17.12 30.95 -17.64
CA THR A 217 -17.86 29.67 -17.56
C THR A 217 -19.35 29.88 -17.30
N LYS A 218 -19.73 30.85 -16.44
CA LYS A 218 -21.14 31.21 -16.19
C LYS A 218 -21.79 31.92 -17.37
N LEU A 219 -21.06 32.77 -18.08
CA LEU A 219 -21.53 33.46 -19.29
C LEU A 219 -21.64 32.56 -20.51
N LYS A 220 -21.07 31.34 -20.45
CA LYS A 220 -20.97 30.39 -21.57
C LYS A 220 -20.27 30.98 -22.80
N ASP A 221 -19.34 31.91 -22.58
CA ASP A 221 -18.52 32.49 -23.63
C ASP A 221 -17.32 31.57 -23.91
N VAL A 222 -17.54 30.60 -24.81
CA VAL A 222 -16.57 29.53 -25.12
C VAL A 222 -15.37 30.07 -25.89
N ASP A 223 -15.54 31.12 -26.69
CA ASP A 223 -14.46 31.69 -27.50
C ASP A 223 -13.46 32.44 -26.62
N LYS A 224 -13.96 33.30 -25.73
CA LYS A 224 -13.09 33.98 -24.75
C LYS A 224 -12.42 32.99 -23.79
N LEU A 225 -13.15 31.97 -23.35
CA LEU A 225 -12.59 30.92 -22.49
C LEU A 225 -11.46 30.15 -23.19
N ASN A 226 -11.63 29.82 -24.48
CA ASN A 226 -10.60 29.17 -25.29
C ASN A 226 -9.36 30.05 -25.44
N VAL A 227 -9.52 31.34 -25.79
CA VAL A 227 -8.40 32.28 -25.91
C VAL A 227 -7.68 32.41 -24.56
N PHE A 228 -8.43 32.49 -23.46
CA PHE A 228 -7.88 32.63 -22.12
C PHE A 228 -7.08 31.40 -21.67
N ILE A 229 -7.57 30.19 -21.95
CA ILE A 229 -6.92 28.93 -21.54
C ILE A 229 -5.79 28.52 -22.51
N LYS A 230 -5.99 28.71 -23.82
CA LYS A 230 -5.10 28.20 -24.87
C LYS A 230 -4.07 29.22 -25.36
N SER A 231 -4.16 30.51 -25.01
CA SER A 231 -3.14 31.49 -25.41
C SER A 231 -1.74 31.03 -24.99
N GLU A 232 -0.83 31.04 -25.98
CA GLU A 232 0.51 30.45 -25.90
C GLU A 232 1.58 31.41 -25.36
N ASP A 233 1.19 32.55 -24.80
CA ASP A 233 2.11 33.52 -24.19
C ASP A 233 2.59 33.05 -22.80
N GLY A 234 3.38 31.98 -22.83
CA GLY A 234 4.79 32.00 -22.49
C GLY A 234 5.19 32.55 -21.12
N VAL A 235 5.78 31.65 -20.33
CA VAL A 235 6.75 31.89 -19.25
C VAL A 235 6.16 32.20 -17.87
N GLY A 236 6.13 31.17 -17.01
CA GLY A 236 6.16 31.33 -15.55
C GLY A 236 4.79 31.49 -14.89
N GLU A 237 4.43 30.49 -14.09
CA GLU A 237 3.24 30.40 -13.24
C GLU A 237 1.88 30.43 -13.95
N HIS A 238 1.04 29.45 -13.60
CA HIS A 238 -0.37 29.48 -13.92
C HIS A 238 -0.96 30.80 -13.40
N LYS A 239 -1.42 31.67 -14.31
CA LYS A 239 -2.00 32.99 -13.99
C LYS A 239 -3.25 32.91 -13.09
N PHE A 240 -3.82 31.72 -12.95
CA PHE A 240 -4.96 31.37 -12.12
C PHE A 240 -4.65 30.13 -11.28
N ASP A 241 -5.46 29.89 -10.26
CA ASP A 241 -5.41 28.64 -9.50
C ASP A 241 -5.88 27.47 -10.36
N VAL A 242 -4.95 26.59 -10.72
CA VAL A 242 -5.17 25.40 -11.56
C VAL A 242 -6.23 24.49 -10.97
N GLU A 243 -6.22 24.27 -9.65
CA GLU A 243 -7.12 23.31 -9.02
C GLU A 243 -8.56 23.84 -9.03
N THR A 244 -8.74 25.10 -8.67
CA THR A 244 -10.05 25.76 -8.76
C THR A 244 -10.54 25.84 -10.20
N ALA A 245 -9.66 26.13 -11.16
CA ALA A 245 -10.00 26.17 -12.58
C ALA A 245 -10.50 24.82 -13.12
N ILE A 246 -9.82 23.73 -12.78
CA ILE A 246 -10.22 22.37 -13.17
C ILE A 246 -11.59 22.05 -12.56
N ARG A 247 -11.77 22.31 -11.25
CA ARG A 247 -13.03 22.06 -10.54
C ARG A 247 -14.20 22.81 -11.15
N VAL A 248 -14.03 24.09 -11.46
CA VAL A 248 -15.10 24.92 -12.03
C VAL A 248 -15.43 24.49 -13.44
N CYS A 249 -14.43 24.24 -14.29
CA CYS A 249 -14.65 23.74 -15.65
C CYS A 249 -15.37 22.39 -15.63
N ARG A 250 -15.00 21.49 -14.70
CA ARG A 250 -15.67 20.19 -14.51
C ARG A 250 -17.12 20.36 -14.04
N ALA A 251 -17.38 21.21 -13.04
CA ALA A 251 -18.73 21.45 -12.52
C ALA A 251 -19.69 22.13 -13.53
N THR A 252 -19.12 22.81 -14.52
CA THR A 252 -19.88 23.49 -15.59
C THR A 252 -19.92 22.69 -16.91
N ASN A 253 -19.53 21.41 -16.88
CA ASN A 253 -19.48 20.46 -18.01
C ASN A 253 -18.51 20.82 -19.15
N TYR A 254 -17.52 21.68 -18.91
CA TYR A 254 -16.43 21.96 -19.86
C TYR A 254 -15.25 20.99 -19.65
N HIS A 255 -15.52 19.69 -19.74
CA HIS A 255 -14.55 18.61 -19.46
C HIS A 255 -13.29 18.69 -20.33
N GLU A 256 -13.42 19.03 -21.62
CA GLU A 256 -12.28 19.19 -22.54
C GLU A 256 -11.34 20.33 -22.14
N HIS A 257 -11.88 21.44 -21.61
CA HIS A 257 -11.08 22.57 -21.14
C HIS A 257 -10.39 22.24 -19.81
N ALA A 258 -11.11 21.57 -18.90
CA ALA A 258 -10.55 21.06 -17.64
C ALA A 258 -9.40 20.08 -17.91
N MET A 259 -9.59 19.17 -18.87
CA MET A 259 -8.60 18.20 -19.32
C MET A 259 -7.34 18.88 -19.89
N TYR A 260 -7.51 19.90 -20.74
CA TYR A 260 -6.39 20.67 -21.28
C TYR A 260 -5.58 21.37 -20.18
N VAL A 261 -6.27 22.03 -19.23
CA VAL A 261 -5.63 22.69 -18.08
C VAL A 261 -4.87 21.69 -17.21
N ALA A 262 -5.48 20.54 -16.90
CA ALA A 262 -4.86 19.49 -16.09
C ALA A 262 -3.59 18.92 -16.74
N LYS A 263 -3.63 18.66 -18.06
CA LYS A 263 -2.48 18.16 -18.83
C LYS A 263 -1.34 19.17 -18.88
N LYS A 264 -1.65 20.44 -19.14
CA LYS A 264 -0.65 21.53 -19.23
C LYS A 264 0.00 21.82 -17.87
N ALA A 265 -0.74 21.65 -16.77
CA ALA A 265 -0.24 21.87 -15.42
C ALA A 265 0.47 20.65 -14.79
N GLY A 266 0.57 19.53 -15.51
CA GLY A 266 1.15 18.30 -14.97
C GLY A 266 0.35 17.68 -13.81
N LYS A 267 -0.95 18.01 -13.69
CA LYS A 267 -1.83 17.44 -12.66
C LYS A 267 -2.44 16.13 -13.16
N HIS A 268 -1.63 15.06 -13.13
CA HIS A 268 -1.97 13.74 -13.68
C HIS A 268 -3.24 13.13 -13.07
N GLU A 269 -3.41 13.24 -11.75
CA GLU A 269 -4.59 12.73 -11.02
C GLU A 269 -5.89 13.32 -11.56
N TRP A 270 -5.94 14.66 -11.70
CA TRP A 270 -7.12 15.36 -12.22
C TRP A 270 -7.38 15.04 -13.69
N TYR A 271 -6.33 14.93 -14.51
CA TYR A 271 -6.45 14.57 -15.92
C TYR A 271 -7.09 13.18 -16.09
N LEU A 272 -6.58 12.18 -15.35
CA LEU A 272 -7.09 10.82 -15.39
C LEU A 272 -8.51 10.71 -14.81
N LYS A 273 -8.78 11.45 -13.73
CA LYS A 273 -10.14 11.51 -13.15
C LYS A 273 -11.18 11.98 -14.15
N ILE A 274 -10.87 13.04 -14.91
CA ILE A 274 -11.78 13.56 -15.94
C ILE A 274 -11.95 12.54 -17.08
N LEU A 275 -10.86 11.91 -17.54
CA LEU A 275 -10.94 10.90 -18.60
C LEU A 275 -11.76 9.68 -18.22
N LEU A 276 -11.62 9.20 -16.98
CA LEU A 276 -12.20 7.93 -16.52
C LEU A 276 -13.63 8.10 -15.99
N GLU A 277 -13.90 9.13 -15.19
CA GLU A 277 -15.22 9.33 -14.56
C GLU A 277 -16.19 10.14 -15.43
N ASP A 278 -15.70 11.16 -16.14
CA ASP A 278 -16.58 12.08 -16.88
C ASP A 278 -16.68 11.76 -18.38
N LEU A 279 -15.54 11.47 -19.04
CA LEU A 279 -15.47 11.29 -20.49
C LEU A 279 -15.55 9.84 -20.96
N GLY A 280 -15.29 8.87 -20.08
CA GLY A 280 -15.26 7.43 -20.43
C GLY A 280 -14.20 7.05 -21.48
N ARG A 281 -13.13 7.84 -21.62
CA ARG A 281 -12.06 7.64 -22.63
C ARG A 281 -10.94 6.77 -22.05
N TYR A 282 -11.25 5.49 -21.82
CA TYR A 282 -10.34 4.55 -21.14
C TYR A 282 -9.03 4.29 -21.91
N GLU A 283 -9.06 4.25 -23.24
CA GLU A 283 -7.89 3.98 -24.07
C GLU A 283 -6.83 5.09 -23.96
N GLU A 284 -7.27 6.35 -23.98
CA GLU A 284 -6.38 7.50 -23.81
C GLU A 284 -5.84 7.59 -22.38
N ALA A 285 -6.64 7.21 -21.38
CA ALA A 285 -6.19 7.13 -20.01
C ALA A 285 -5.06 6.10 -19.85
N LEU A 286 -5.19 4.92 -20.47
CA LEU A 286 -4.18 3.86 -20.44
C LEU A 286 -2.89 4.25 -21.20
N GLN A 287 -3.03 4.90 -22.36
CA GLN A 287 -1.88 5.46 -23.08
C GLN A 287 -1.16 6.54 -22.27
N TYR A 288 -1.92 7.38 -21.57
CA TYR A 288 -1.36 8.41 -20.71
C TYR A 288 -0.62 7.80 -19.52
N ILE A 289 -1.23 6.85 -18.80
CA ILE A 289 -0.59 6.11 -17.69
C ILE A 289 0.70 5.44 -18.17
N SER A 290 0.70 4.84 -19.36
CA SER A 290 1.90 4.23 -19.97
C SER A 290 3.03 5.23 -20.24
N SER A 291 2.72 6.52 -20.39
CA SER A 291 3.72 7.58 -20.61
C SER A 291 4.25 8.21 -19.31
N LEU A 292 3.64 7.90 -18.16
CA LEU A 292 4.07 8.42 -16.85
C LEU A 292 5.29 7.67 -16.32
N GLU A 293 5.99 8.30 -15.37
CA GLU A 293 7.03 7.64 -14.58
C GLU A 293 6.44 6.45 -13.78
N PRO A 294 7.15 5.32 -13.64
CA PRO A 294 6.65 4.13 -12.94
C PRO A 294 6.08 4.38 -11.53
N SER A 295 6.68 5.33 -10.79
CA SER A 295 6.22 5.74 -9.46
C SER A 295 4.81 6.34 -9.49
N GLN A 296 4.55 7.27 -10.41
CA GLN A 296 3.25 7.91 -10.60
C GLN A 296 2.22 6.98 -11.24
N ALA A 297 2.66 6.16 -12.20
CA ALA A 297 1.82 5.12 -12.81
C ALA A 297 1.33 4.11 -11.76
N GLY A 298 2.18 3.70 -10.80
CA GLY A 298 1.78 2.80 -9.72
C GLY A 298 0.69 3.38 -8.82
N VAL A 299 0.83 4.64 -8.38
CA VAL A 299 -0.18 5.32 -7.54
C VAL A 299 -1.50 5.49 -8.28
N THR A 300 -1.45 5.96 -9.52
CA THR A 300 -2.66 6.18 -10.34
C THR A 300 -3.41 4.88 -10.64
N VAL A 301 -2.70 3.77 -10.90
CA VAL A 301 -3.32 2.46 -11.10
C VAL A 301 -3.92 1.92 -9.79
N LYS A 302 -3.34 2.20 -8.61
CA LYS A 302 -3.96 1.84 -7.32
C LYS A 302 -5.31 2.53 -7.11
N GLU A 303 -5.42 3.81 -7.49
CA GLU A 303 -6.65 4.59 -7.32
C GLU A 303 -7.74 4.23 -8.35
N TYR A 304 -7.36 4.18 -9.63
CA TYR A 304 -8.32 4.05 -10.74
C TYR A 304 -8.35 2.66 -11.38
N GLY A 305 -7.51 1.73 -10.92
CA GLY A 305 -7.38 0.39 -11.51
C GLY A 305 -8.68 -0.38 -11.53
N LYS A 306 -9.56 -0.20 -10.53
CA LYS A 306 -10.86 -0.91 -10.48
C LYS A 306 -11.71 -0.63 -11.72
N ILE A 307 -11.80 0.65 -12.11
CA ILE A 307 -12.55 1.12 -13.28
C ILE A 307 -11.87 0.62 -14.57
N LEU A 308 -10.53 0.68 -14.61
CA LEU A 308 -9.75 0.23 -15.77
C LEU A 308 -9.89 -1.27 -16.01
N VAL A 309 -9.87 -2.10 -14.97
CA VAL A 309 -10.07 -3.55 -15.08
C VAL A 309 -11.49 -3.91 -15.50
N GLU A 310 -12.50 -3.16 -15.03
CA GLU A 310 -13.89 -3.39 -15.41
C GLU A 310 -14.14 -3.18 -16.90
N HIS A 311 -13.51 -2.16 -17.51
CA HIS A 311 -13.72 -1.84 -18.93
C HIS A 311 -12.67 -2.42 -19.88
N LYS A 312 -11.40 -2.45 -19.49
CA LYS A 312 -10.23 -2.80 -20.32
C LYS A 312 -9.23 -3.67 -19.54
N PRO A 313 -9.59 -4.92 -19.20
CA PRO A 313 -8.77 -5.78 -18.35
C PRO A 313 -7.42 -6.16 -18.98
N VAL A 314 -7.38 -6.45 -20.27
CA VAL A 314 -6.17 -6.97 -20.95
C VAL A 314 -5.07 -5.91 -20.95
N GLU A 315 -5.40 -4.70 -21.40
CA GLU A 315 -4.47 -3.57 -21.50
C GLU A 315 -4.02 -3.11 -20.10
N THR A 316 -4.90 -3.21 -19.09
CA THR A 316 -4.56 -2.88 -17.70
C THR A 316 -3.57 -3.89 -17.11
N ILE A 317 -3.75 -5.19 -17.40
CA ILE A 317 -2.81 -6.24 -17.00
C ILE A 317 -1.44 -6.01 -17.64
N GLU A 318 -1.37 -5.59 -18.90
CA GLU A 318 -0.09 -5.28 -19.55
C GLU A 318 0.67 -4.14 -18.87
N ILE A 319 -0.03 -3.09 -18.43
CA ILE A 319 0.58 -1.99 -17.66
C ILE A 319 1.06 -2.48 -16.29
N LEU A 320 0.24 -3.23 -15.56
CA LEU A 320 0.62 -3.82 -14.28
C LEU A 320 1.84 -4.75 -14.40
N MET A 321 1.87 -5.58 -15.44
CA MET A 321 3.03 -6.41 -15.77
C MET A 321 4.28 -5.55 -16.02
N ARG A 322 4.17 -4.44 -16.77
CA ARG A 322 5.31 -3.53 -16.98
C ARG A 322 5.81 -2.90 -15.68
N LEU A 323 4.89 -2.49 -14.79
CA LEU A 323 5.22 -1.92 -13.48
C LEU A 323 5.88 -2.93 -12.55
N CYS A 324 5.50 -4.20 -12.61
CA CYS A 324 6.04 -5.25 -11.75
C CYS A 324 7.24 -6.03 -12.35
N THR A 325 7.54 -5.91 -13.65
CA THR A 325 8.55 -6.75 -14.33
C THR A 325 9.65 -6.01 -15.12
N GLU A 326 9.70 -4.67 -15.10
CA GLU A 326 10.70 -3.85 -15.82
C GLU A 326 10.93 -4.27 -17.30
N ASP A 327 9.90 -4.17 -18.15
CA ASP A 327 10.14 -4.05 -19.60
C ASP A 327 10.33 -2.56 -19.94
N GLY A 328 11.54 -2.03 -19.66
CA GLY A 328 11.98 -0.70 -20.07
C GLY A 328 13.33 -0.78 -20.79
N GLU A 329 13.39 -0.31 -22.04
CA GLU A 329 14.57 -0.25 -22.91
C GLU A 329 15.74 0.58 -22.31
N SER A 330 16.37 0.09 -21.25
CA SER A 330 17.60 0.65 -20.70
C SER A 330 18.63 -0.46 -20.52
N GLY A 331 19.07 -1.01 -21.65
CA GLY A 331 20.17 -1.97 -21.77
C GLY A 331 21.55 -1.41 -21.40
N LYS A 332 21.67 -0.61 -20.33
CA LYS A 332 22.96 -0.18 -19.77
C LYS A 332 22.87 -0.03 -18.26
N ARG A 333 23.16 -1.11 -17.54
CA ARG A 333 24.19 -1.20 -16.48
C ARG A 333 24.05 -2.50 -15.71
N GLY A 334 24.91 -3.47 -16.04
CA GLY A 334 25.16 -4.60 -15.15
C GLY A 334 25.72 -4.11 -13.81
N ALA A 335 25.33 -4.83 -12.74
CA ALA A 335 25.74 -4.70 -11.34
C ALA A 335 24.87 -3.86 -10.37
N ALA A 336 23.75 -3.27 -10.79
CA ALA A 336 22.78 -2.62 -9.88
C ALA A 336 21.50 -3.43 -9.59
N ASN A 337 21.34 -4.61 -10.20
CA ASN A 337 20.07 -5.32 -10.32
C ASN A 337 19.43 -5.83 -9.01
N VAL A 338 20.18 -6.03 -7.92
CA VAL A 338 19.60 -6.60 -6.69
C VAL A 338 18.95 -5.53 -5.80
N ALA A 339 19.46 -4.30 -5.80
CA ALA A 339 18.92 -3.23 -4.97
C ALA A 339 17.66 -2.56 -5.57
N TYR A 340 17.54 -2.53 -6.91
CA TYR A 340 16.40 -1.93 -7.61
C TYR A 340 15.16 -2.83 -7.66
N LEU A 341 15.31 -4.16 -7.68
CA LEU A 341 14.19 -5.10 -7.61
C LEU A 341 13.34 -4.93 -6.34
N ASN A 342 13.95 -4.49 -5.22
CA ASN A 342 13.25 -4.20 -3.97
C ASN A 342 12.43 -2.90 -4.00
N MET A 343 12.52 -2.12 -5.07
CA MET A 343 11.82 -0.84 -5.22
C MET A 343 10.61 -0.91 -6.17
N LEU A 344 10.44 -2.03 -6.88
CA LEU A 344 9.28 -2.26 -7.74
C LEU A 344 8.04 -2.58 -6.90
N PRO A 345 6.85 -2.08 -7.28
CA PRO A 345 5.61 -2.42 -6.60
C PRO A 345 5.35 -3.93 -6.65
N SER A 346 5.00 -4.51 -5.50
CA SER A 346 4.61 -5.94 -5.43
C SER A 346 3.27 -6.16 -6.15
N PRO A 347 3.09 -7.26 -6.90
CA PRO A 347 1.78 -7.65 -7.44
C PRO A 347 0.68 -7.72 -6.39
N VAL A 348 1.05 -8.04 -5.15
CA VAL A 348 0.13 -8.15 -4.00
C VAL A 348 -0.52 -6.80 -3.67
N ASP A 349 0.17 -5.69 -3.94
CA ASP A 349 -0.36 -4.34 -3.72
C ASP A 349 -1.59 -4.03 -4.59
N PHE A 350 -1.78 -4.77 -5.69
CA PHE A 350 -2.81 -4.53 -6.70
C PHE A 350 -3.97 -5.52 -6.62
N LEU A 351 -3.96 -6.51 -5.71
CA LEU A 351 -5.03 -7.53 -5.62
C LEU A 351 -6.43 -6.89 -5.45
N ASN A 352 -6.51 -5.83 -4.65
CA ASN A 352 -7.75 -5.10 -4.37
C ASN A 352 -8.39 -4.44 -5.60
N ILE A 353 -7.66 -4.30 -6.70
CA ILE A 353 -8.19 -3.78 -7.96
C ILE A 353 -9.14 -4.79 -8.62
N PHE A 354 -8.90 -6.08 -8.42
CA PHE A 354 -9.59 -7.16 -9.13
C PHE A 354 -10.76 -7.80 -8.35
N ILE A 355 -11.21 -7.18 -7.24
CA ILE A 355 -12.26 -7.73 -6.36
C ILE A 355 -13.52 -8.16 -7.13
N HIS A 356 -13.87 -7.45 -8.20
CA HIS A 356 -15.04 -7.75 -9.03
C HIS A 356 -14.72 -8.49 -10.34
N HIS A 357 -13.45 -8.81 -10.60
CA HIS A 357 -12.99 -9.40 -11.85
C HIS A 357 -11.89 -10.46 -11.65
N LEU A 358 -12.21 -11.49 -10.86
CA LEU A 358 -11.30 -12.57 -10.48
C LEU A 358 -10.64 -13.34 -11.64
N PRO A 359 -11.29 -13.57 -12.81
CA PRO A 359 -10.60 -14.18 -13.95
C PRO A 359 -9.41 -13.35 -14.47
N SER A 360 -9.48 -12.02 -14.38
CA SER A 360 -8.38 -11.13 -14.75
C SER A 360 -7.27 -11.12 -13.71
N LEU A 361 -7.61 -11.34 -12.44
CA LEU A 361 -6.61 -11.53 -11.39
C LEU A 361 -5.80 -12.80 -11.62
N MET A 362 -6.48 -13.90 -11.98
CA MET A 362 -5.84 -15.16 -12.32
C MET A 362 -4.88 -14.98 -13.49
N ASP A 363 -5.31 -14.33 -14.59
CA ASP A 363 -4.45 -14.07 -15.76
C ASP A 363 -3.24 -13.20 -15.41
N PHE A 364 -3.42 -12.17 -14.58
CA PHE A 364 -2.32 -11.32 -14.10
C PHE A 364 -1.27 -12.11 -13.31
N LEU A 365 -1.71 -12.88 -12.31
CA LEU A 365 -0.80 -13.66 -11.46
C LEU A 365 -0.13 -14.81 -12.23
N GLU A 366 -0.86 -15.49 -13.13
CA GLU A 366 -0.28 -16.52 -14.02
C GLU A 366 0.81 -15.92 -14.93
N LYS A 367 0.55 -14.76 -15.56
CA LYS A 367 1.53 -14.07 -16.40
C LYS A 367 2.74 -13.60 -15.58
N TYR A 368 2.52 -13.13 -14.36
CA TYR A 368 3.60 -12.70 -13.47
C TYR A 368 4.50 -13.86 -13.06
N THR A 369 3.94 -14.95 -12.54
CA THR A 369 4.73 -16.12 -12.09
C THR A 369 5.46 -16.82 -13.26
N ASN A 370 4.92 -16.75 -14.48
CA ASN A 370 5.61 -17.24 -15.67
C ASN A 370 6.85 -16.40 -16.03
N LYS A 371 6.83 -15.08 -15.78
CA LYS A 371 7.95 -14.17 -16.07
C LYS A 371 8.96 -14.09 -14.91
N VAL A 372 8.50 -14.04 -13.66
CA VAL A 372 9.31 -13.81 -12.46
C VAL A 372 9.26 -15.03 -11.55
N LYS A 373 10.40 -15.71 -11.38
CA LYS A 373 10.49 -16.95 -10.60
C LYS A 373 10.92 -16.75 -9.14
N ASP A 374 11.65 -15.68 -8.84
CA ASP A 374 12.25 -15.43 -7.52
C ASP A 374 11.69 -14.12 -6.91
N SER A 375 10.37 -14.06 -6.71
CA SER A 375 9.72 -12.88 -6.13
C SER A 375 9.66 -12.99 -4.59
N PRO A 376 9.92 -11.90 -3.84
CA PRO A 376 9.77 -11.93 -2.38
C PRO A 376 8.33 -12.19 -1.93
N ALA A 377 7.34 -11.83 -2.75
CA ALA A 377 5.91 -12.06 -2.49
C ALA A 377 5.40 -13.40 -3.05
N GLN A 378 6.28 -14.32 -3.44
CA GLN A 378 5.92 -15.55 -4.14
C GLN A 378 4.98 -16.45 -3.32
N VAL A 379 5.16 -16.52 -2.00
CA VAL A 379 4.27 -17.29 -1.10
C VAL A 379 2.84 -16.75 -1.12
N GLU A 380 2.70 -15.43 -1.01
CA GLU A 380 1.40 -14.75 -1.02
C GLU A 380 0.70 -14.92 -2.38
N ILE A 381 1.45 -14.78 -3.48
CA ILE A 381 0.94 -15.00 -4.84
C ILE A 381 0.46 -16.44 -5.03
N HIS A 382 1.22 -17.44 -4.57
CA HIS A 382 0.82 -18.84 -4.65
C HIS A 382 -0.42 -19.13 -3.79
N ASN A 383 -0.51 -18.56 -2.59
CA ASN A 383 -1.69 -18.70 -1.74
C ASN A 383 -2.94 -18.15 -2.43
N THR A 384 -2.86 -16.94 -2.99
CA THR A 384 -3.98 -16.34 -3.74
C THR A 384 -4.32 -17.14 -5.00
N LEU A 385 -3.32 -17.65 -5.74
CA LEU A 385 -3.56 -18.53 -6.89
C LEU A 385 -4.23 -19.85 -6.49
N LEU A 386 -3.83 -20.47 -5.38
CA LEU A 386 -4.46 -21.69 -4.86
C LEU A 386 -5.91 -21.43 -4.47
N GLU A 387 -6.19 -20.30 -3.81
CA GLU A 387 -7.56 -19.88 -3.50
C GLU A 387 -8.38 -19.72 -4.79
N LEU A 388 -7.83 -19.05 -5.81
CA LEU A 388 -8.52 -18.85 -7.09
C LEU A 388 -8.73 -20.14 -7.90
N TYR A 389 -7.79 -21.08 -7.85
CA TYR A 389 -7.91 -22.37 -8.54
C TYR A 389 -8.89 -23.32 -7.85
N LEU A 390 -8.95 -23.30 -6.52
CA LEU A 390 -9.72 -24.27 -5.76
C LEU A 390 -11.13 -23.76 -5.40
N SER A 391 -11.36 -22.46 -5.29
CA SER A 391 -12.66 -21.90 -4.89
C SER A 391 -13.75 -22.15 -5.94
N ASN A 392 -14.85 -22.77 -5.50
CA ASN A 392 -16.03 -23.03 -6.33
C ASN A 392 -16.89 -21.77 -6.58
N ASP A 393 -16.96 -20.87 -5.60
CA ASP A 393 -17.63 -19.58 -5.71
C ASP A 393 -16.57 -18.48 -5.82
N LEU A 394 -16.67 -17.67 -6.87
CA LEU A 394 -15.84 -16.48 -7.10
C LEU A 394 -16.20 -15.34 -6.10
N SER A 395 -16.43 -15.67 -4.83
CA SER A 395 -16.68 -14.72 -3.74
C SER A 395 -15.52 -14.78 -2.76
N PHE A 396 -14.63 -13.79 -2.89
CA PHE A 396 -13.48 -13.55 -2.03
C PHE A 396 -13.89 -13.57 -0.56
N SER A 397 -13.42 -14.56 0.21
CA SER A 397 -13.57 -14.60 1.66
C SER A 397 -12.19 -14.66 2.30
N SER A 398 -11.68 -13.46 2.61
CA SER A 398 -10.60 -13.18 3.56
C SER A 398 -9.16 -13.10 3.01
N ILE A 399 -8.85 -12.00 2.31
CA ILE A 399 -7.50 -11.39 2.37
C ILE A 399 -7.64 -9.98 2.93
N SER A 400 -7.73 -9.86 4.25
CA SER A 400 -7.46 -8.59 4.93
C SER A 400 -7.04 -8.75 6.40
N GLN A 401 -6.55 -9.92 6.84
CA GLN A 401 -6.03 -10.08 8.20
C GLN A 401 -4.74 -10.92 8.21
N ALA A 402 -3.68 -10.39 7.63
CA ALA A 402 -2.32 -10.87 7.85
C ALA A 402 -1.33 -9.73 8.13
N SER A 403 -1.84 -8.60 8.63
CA SER A 403 -1.02 -7.51 9.16
C SER A 403 -1.57 -7.06 10.51
N ASN A 404 -1.66 -7.98 11.46
CA ASN A 404 -1.62 -7.72 12.91
C ASN A 404 -1.52 -9.09 13.59
N GLY A 405 -0.34 -9.39 14.13
CA GLY A 405 -0.17 -10.57 14.96
C GLY A 405 -0.95 -10.39 16.25
N GLU A 406 -1.82 -11.36 16.57
CA GLU A 406 -2.19 -11.72 17.94
C GLU A 406 -2.94 -13.07 17.92
N ASP A 407 -2.29 -14.06 18.54
CA ASP A 407 -2.75 -15.29 19.18
C ASP A 407 -3.96 -16.09 18.65
N LEU A 408 -3.62 -17.30 18.22
CA LEU A 408 -4.45 -18.50 18.16
C LEU A 408 -5.26 -18.74 19.45
N ASN A 409 -6.56 -19.00 19.30
CA ASN A 409 -7.25 -19.94 20.19
C ASN A 409 -8.42 -20.66 19.50
N LEU A 410 -8.24 -21.97 19.38
CA LEU A 410 -9.24 -22.97 19.01
C LEU A 410 -10.39 -23.01 20.04
N ARG A 411 -11.63 -22.94 19.57
CA ARG A 411 -12.74 -23.60 20.28
C ARG A 411 -13.86 -24.05 19.34
N ALA A 412 -13.95 -25.37 19.19
CA ALA A 412 -15.08 -26.07 18.61
C ALA A 412 -16.40 -25.73 19.33
N ARG A 413 -17.50 -25.60 18.55
CA ARG A 413 -18.86 -25.95 19.00
C ARG A 413 -19.87 -26.05 17.85
N SER A 414 -20.21 -27.31 17.54
CA SER A 414 -21.55 -27.89 17.41
C SER A 414 -22.74 -27.02 16.95
N GLY A 415 -23.31 -27.41 15.80
CA GLY A 415 -24.73 -27.74 15.61
C GLY A 415 -25.79 -26.67 15.87
N ALA A 416 -26.40 -26.16 14.79
CA ALA A 416 -27.81 -25.75 14.77
C ALA A 416 -28.38 -25.79 13.36
N THR A 417 -29.39 -26.64 13.19
CA THR A 417 -30.36 -26.68 12.09
C THR A 417 -31.09 -25.35 11.94
N ALA A 418 -31.17 -24.83 10.70
CA ALA A 418 -32.16 -23.83 10.33
C ALA A 418 -32.73 -24.13 8.93
N THR A 419 -33.93 -24.68 8.95
CA THR A 419 -34.85 -24.81 7.82
C THR A 419 -35.16 -23.45 7.20
N SER A 420 -35.05 -23.34 5.88
CA SER A 420 -35.90 -22.44 5.10
C SER A 420 -36.34 -23.14 3.80
N ARG A 421 -37.65 -23.29 3.67
CA ARG A 421 -38.33 -23.75 2.47
C ARG A 421 -38.48 -22.57 1.52
N SER A 422 -38.08 -22.73 0.27
CA SER A 422 -38.64 -21.97 -0.85
C SER A 422 -38.86 -22.92 -2.01
N GLY A 423 -40.11 -23.04 -2.44
CA GLY A 423 -40.51 -23.92 -3.53
C GLY A 423 -40.15 -23.33 -4.88
N SER A 424 -39.80 -24.20 -5.83
CA SER A 424 -39.90 -23.91 -7.25
C SER A 424 -40.41 -25.14 -7.98
N ASN A 425 -41.62 -25.01 -8.53
CA ASN A 425 -42.11 -25.86 -9.61
C ASN A 425 -41.82 -25.10 -10.91
N GLY A 426 -41.06 -25.70 -11.83
CA GLY A 426 -40.99 -25.18 -13.19
C GLY A 426 -39.75 -25.54 -14.01
N LYS A 427 -39.90 -26.58 -14.84
CA LYS A 427 -39.30 -26.77 -16.18
C LYS A 427 -37.80 -27.09 -16.29
N PHE A 428 -37.57 -28.39 -16.52
CA PHE A 428 -36.52 -28.98 -17.35
C PHE A 428 -36.21 -28.14 -18.61
N ILE A 429 -35.03 -27.48 -18.65
CA ILE A 429 -34.11 -27.33 -19.80
C ILE A 429 -32.73 -26.92 -19.23
N ALA A 430 -31.81 -27.85 -18.94
CA ALA A 430 -30.42 -27.51 -18.56
C ALA A 430 -29.43 -28.69 -18.65
N ASP A 431 -29.20 -29.29 -19.83
CA ASP A 431 -28.15 -30.34 -19.99
C ASP A 431 -26.84 -29.83 -20.63
N GLY A 432 -26.76 -28.54 -21.02
CA GLY A 432 -25.61 -27.99 -21.76
C GLY A 432 -24.71 -26.99 -21.01
N LYS A 433 -25.11 -26.49 -19.83
CA LYS A 433 -24.35 -25.50 -19.06
C LYS A 433 -23.50 -26.11 -17.94
N ASP A 434 -23.89 -27.27 -17.41
CA ASP A 434 -23.17 -27.93 -16.32
C ASP A 434 -21.87 -28.59 -16.80
N SER A 435 -21.84 -29.17 -18.00
CA SER A 435 -20.64 -29.80 -18.56
C SER A 435 -19.47 -28.83 -18.78
N ASN A 436 -19.75 -27.58 -19.21
CA ASN A 436 -18.71 -26.57 -19.39
C ASN A 436 -18.18 -26.03 -18.06
N LYS A 437 -19.02 -25.90 -17.03
CA LYS A 437 -18.59 -25.48 -15.68
C LYS A 437 -17.77 -26.56 -14.99
N GLU A 438 -18.17 -27.82 -15.15
CA GLU A 438 -17.46 -28.97 -14.61
C GLU A 438 -16.09 -29.15 -15.28
N LYS A 439 -16.02 -28.91 -16.59
CA LYS A 439 -14.74 -28.90 -17.32
C LYS A 439 -13.81 -27.76 -16.87
N ASP A 440 -14.32 -26.54 -16.71
CA ASP A 440 -13.55 -25.40 -16.19
C ASP A 440 -13.05 -25.66 -14.76
N ARG A 441 -13.87 -26.31 -13.92
CA ARG A 441 -13.49 -26.72 -12.56
C ARG A 441 -12.35 -27.75 -12.55
N LEU A 442 -12.42 -28.76 -13.42
CA LEU A 442 -11.37 -29.77 -13.54
C LEU A 442 -10.05 -29.17 -14.06
N GLU A 443 -10.12 -28.26 -15.04
CA GLU A 443 -8.94 -27.56 -15.55
C GLU A 443 -8.29 -26.69 -14.47
N LYS A 444 -9.09 -26.00 -13.64
CA LYS A 444 -8.58 -25.22 -12.49
C LYS A 444 -7.97 -26.11 -11.41
N GLN A 445 -8.60 -27.23 -11.06
CA GLN A 445 -8.05 -28.18 -10.11
C GLN A 445 -6.73 -28.79 -10.60
N GLU A 446 -6.60 -29.07 -11.90
CA GLU A 446 -5.35 -29.53 -12.49
C GLU A 446 -4.24 -28.46 -12.42
N LYS A 447 -4.58 -27.19 -12.67
CA LYS A 447 -3.66 -26.06 -12.47
C LYS A 447 -3.24 -25.94 -10.99
N GLY A 448 -4.18 -26.07 -10.06
CA GLY A 448 -3.90 -26.10 -8.62
C GLY A 448 -2.96 -27.22 -8.23
N LEU A 449 -3.18 -28.44 -8.73
CA LEU A 449 -2.30 -29.59 -8.49
C LEU A 449 -0.89 -29.38 -9.03
N ARG A 450 -0.78 -28.81 -10.24
CA ARG A 450 0.49 -28.45 -10.84
C ARG A 450 1.24 -27.45 -9.97
N LEU A 451 0.55 -26.44 -9.44
CA LEU A 451 1.12 -25.45 -8.54
C LEU A 451 1.62 -26.06 -7.23
N LEU A 452 0.81 -26.91 -6.58
CA LEU A 452 1.19 -27.62 -5.35
C LEU A 452 2.46 -28.45 -5.54
N LYS A 453 2.62 -29.08 -6.71
CA LYS A 453 3.80 -29.88 -7.07
C LYS A 453 5.02 -29.01 -7.40
N SER A 454 4.85 -27.95 -8.19
CA SER A 454 5.97 -27.09 -8.59
C SER A 454 6.51 -26.24 -7.45
N ALA A 455 5.62 -25.79 -6.54
CA ALA A 455 5.97 -24.95 -5.40
C ALA A 455 6.45 -25.76 -4.17
N TRP A 456 6.41 -27.10 -4.23
CA TRP A 456 7.05 -27.99 -3.25
C TRP A 456 7.89 -29.10 -3.91
N PRO A 457 9.01 -28.75 -4.57
CA PRO A 457 9.97 -29.72 -5.08
C PRO A 457 10.56 -30.55 -3.93
N SER A 458 11.00 -31.78 -4.22
CA SER A 458 11.60 -32.67 -3.23
C SER A 458 12.91 -32.16 -2.60
N GLU A 459 13.49 -31.09 -3.14
CA GLU A 459 14.72 -30.45 -2.66
C GLU A 459 14.45 -29.38 -1.58
N LEU A 460 13.21 -28.89 -1.45
CA LEU A 460 12.84 -27.85 -0.47
C LEU A 460 12.24 -28.47 0.81
N GLU A 461 12.73 -28.00 1.96
CA GLU A 461 12.22 -28.40 3.29
C GLU A 461 10.82 -27.84 3.57
N HIS A 462 10.54 -26.64 3.07
CA HIS A 462 9.24 -25.97 3.17
C HIS A 462 8.72 -25.54 1.79
N PRO A 463 7.41 -25.63 1.51
CA PRO A 463 6.82 -25.17 0.26
C PRO A 463 6.81 -23.64 0.16
N LEU A 464 6.68 -23.14 -1.07
CA LEU A 464 6.48 -21.72 -1.37
C LEU A 464 5.00 -21.32 -1.28
N TYR A 465 4.26 -21.88 -0.34
CA TYR A 465 2.85 -21.58 0.01
C TYR A 465 2.58 -21.97 1.46
N ASP A 466 1.50 -21.44 2.03
CA ASP A 466 1.03 -21.81 3.38
C ASP A 466 0.35 -23.19 3.33
N VAL A 467 0.91 -24.14 4.08
CA VAL A 467 0.48 -25.54 4.07
C VAL A 467 -0.89 -25.71 4.72
N ASP A 468 -1.14 -25.00 5.82
CA ASP A 468 -2.39 -25.10 6.56
C ASP A 468 -3.53 -24.50 5.72
N LEU A 469 -3.28 -23.36 5.08
CA LEU A 469 -4.22 -22.76 4.13
C LEU A 469 -4.51 -23.72 2.95
N ALA A 470 -3.48 -24.36 2.39
CA ALA A 470 -3.64 -25.30 1.28
C ALA A 470 -4.50 -26.53 1.69
N ILE A 471 -4.34 -27.05 2.91
CA ILE A 471 -5.17 -28.13 3.44
C ILE A 471 -6.63 -27.66 3.57
N ILE A 472 -6.86 -26.50 4.18
CA ILE A 472 -8.21 -25.94 4.36
C ILE A 472 -8.89 -25.76 3.00
N LEU A 473 -8.19 -25.20 2.01
CA LEU A 473 -8.73 -24.99 0.66
C LEU A 473 -9.05 -26.33 -0.03
N CYS A 474 -8.21 -27.36 0.14
CA CYS A 474 -8.46 -28.68 -0.42
C CYS A 474 -9.66 -29.37 0.25
N GLU A 475 -9.80 -29.28 1.57
CA GLU A 475 -10.92 -29.85 2.31
C GLU A 475 -12.24 -29.16 1.98
N MET A 476 -12.26 -27.82 1.97
CA MET A 476 -13.46 -27.02 1.67
C MET A 476 -14.02 -27.27 0.26
N ASN A 477 -13.16 -27.61 -0.70
CA ASN A 477 -13.55 -27.80 -2.10
C ASN A 477 -13.56 -29.28 -2.56
N GLU A 478 -13.46 -30.22 -1.61
CA GLU A 478 -13.44 -31.68 -1.83
C GLU A 478 -12.33 -32.17 -2.78
N PHE A 479 -11.18 -31.48 -2.80
CA PHE A 479 -10.06 -31.77 -3.69
C PHE A 479 -9.12 -32.86 -3.11
N LYS A 480 -9.52 -34.12 -3.26
CA LYS A 480 -8.84 -35.30 -2.68
C LYS A 480 -7.39 -35.48 -3.13
N GLU A 481 -7.10 -35.29 -4.42
CA GLU A 481 -5.75 -35.47 -5.00
C GLU A 481 -4.73 -34.50 -4.39
N GLY A 482 -5.13 -33.23 -4.16
CA GLY A 482 -4.29 -32.23 -3.50
C GLY A 482 -4.04 -32.56 -2.03
N LEU A 483 -5.08 -32.99 -1.32
CA LEU A 483 -5.00 -33.37 0.09
C LEU A 483 -4.04 -34.56 0.30
N LEU A 484 -4.16 -35.59 -0.53
CA LEU A 484 -3.26 -36.75 -0.51
C LEU A 484 -1.81 -36.36 -0.77
N TYR A 485 -1.57 -35.45 -1.72
CA TYR A 485 -0.22 -34.94 -2.01
C TYR A 485 0.38 -34.19 -0.81
N LEU A 486 -0.40 -33.31 -0.18
CA LEU A 486 0.03 -32.51 0.97
C LEU A 486 0.37 -33.41 2.17
N TYR A 487 -0.53 -34.32 2.55
CA TYR A 487 -0.29 -35.22 3.68
C TYR A 487 0.88 -36.19 3.46
N GLU A 488 1.08 -36.67 2.23
CA GLU A 488 2.24 -37.50 1.90
C GLU A 488 3.56 -36.73 2.10
N LYS A 489 3.63 -35.47 1.66
CA LYS A 489 4.82 -34.62 1.81
C LYS A 489 5.10 -34.24 3.26
N MET A 490 4.05 -33.98 4.04
CA MET A 490 4.16 -33.68 5.47
C MET A 490 4.50 -34.91 6.34
N LYS A 491 4.57 -36.10 5.74
CA LYS A 491 4.71 -37.39 6.45
C LYS A 491 3.59 -37.68 7.46
N LEU A 492 2.42 -37.06 7.24
CA LEU A 492 1.19 -37.29 8.00
C LEU A 492 0.47 -38.52 7.46
N TYR A 493 1.13 -39.67 7.61
CA TYR A 493 0.70 -40.92 6.97
C TYR A 493 -0.61 -41.47 7.56
N LYS A 494 -0.94 -41.13 8.80
CA LYS A 494 -2.17 -41.58 9.47
C LYS A 494 -3.40 -40.90 8.88
N GLU A 495 -3.26 -39.64 8.53
CA GLU A 495 -4.27 -38.78 7.92
C GLU A 495 -4.54 -39.23 6.47
N VAL A 496 -3.49 -39.59 5.71
CA VAL A 496 -3.63 -40.23 4.39
C VAL A 496 -4.46 -41.50 4.48
N ILE A 497 -4.13 -42.38 5.44
CA ILE A 497 -4.85 -43.64 5.65
C ILE A 497 -6.30 -43.38 6.05
N ALA A 498 -6.56 -42.39 6.92
CA ALA A 498 -7.91 -42.01 7.32
C ALA A 498 -8.75 -41.55 6.11
N CYS A 499 -8.18 -40.80 5.16
CA CYS A 499 -8.88 -40.42 3.92
C CYS A 499 -9.28 -41.64 3.07
N TYR A 500 -8.38 -42.59 2.88
CA TYR A 500 -8.69 -43.83 2.14
C TYR A 500 -9.67 -44.73 2.90
N MET A 501 -9.58 -44.81 4.24
CA MET A 501 -10.54 -45.53 5.08
C MET A 501 -11.96 -44.96 4.99
N GLN A 502 -12.11 -43.64 4.92
CA GLN A 502 -13.41 -42.99 4.72
C GLN A 502 -13.97 -43.22 3.31
N ALA A 503 -13.09 -43.38 2.32
CA ALA A 503 -13.46 -43.65 0.93
C ALA A 503 -13.78 -45.12 0.63
N HIS A 504 -13.54 -46.05 1.59
CA HIS A 504 -13.65 -47.50 1.41
C HIS A 504 -12.84 -48.06 0.22
N ASP A 505 -11.75 -47.40 -0.15
CA ASP A 505 -10.83 -47.87 -1.21
C ASP A 505 -9.74 -48.76 -0.61
N HIS A 506 -10.03 -50.06 -0.53
CA HIS A 506 -9.13 -51.04 0.09
C HIS A 506 -7.85 -51.29 -0.71
N GLU A 507 -7.90 -51.21 -2.05
CA GLU A 507 -6.73 -51.42 -2.92
C GLU A 507 -5.78 -50.23 -2.88
N GLY A 508 -6.31 -49.00 -2.96
CA GLY A 508 -5.53 -47.76 -2.83
C GLY A 508 -4.87 -47.63 -1.46
N LEU A 509 -5.56 -48.05 -0.40
CA LEU A 509 -5.04 -48.05 0.96
C LEU A 509 -3.83 -48.99 1.12
N ILE A 510 -3.90 -50.21 0.58
CA ILE A 510 -2.78 -51.18 0.61
C ILE A 510 -1.62 -50.66 -0.23
N ALA A 511 -1.87 -50.11 -1.42
CA ALA A 511 -0.84 -49.51 -2.26
C ALA A 511 -0.13 -48.34 -1.55
N CYS A 512 -0.89 -47.52 -0.81
CA CYS A 512 -0.38 -46.44 0.00
C CYS A 512 0.52 -46.95 1.14
N CYS A 513 0.07 -47.94 1.91
CA CYS A 513 0.87 -48.57 2.96
C CYS A 513 2.12 -49.27 2.43
N LYS A 514 2.09 -49.87 1.22
CA LYS A 514 3.29 -50.43 0.57
C LYS A 514 4.34 -49.35 0.27
N ARG A 515 3.91 -48.15 -0.09
CA ARG A 515 4.79 -47.03 -0.41
C ARG A 515 5.34 -46.34 0.85
N LEU A 516 4.48 -46.18 1.87
CA LEU A 516 4.76 -45.35 3.05
C LEU A 516 5.12 -46.15 4.32
N GLY A 517 4.92 -47.47 4.32
CA GLY A 517 5.17 -48.35 5.47
C GLY A 517 6.51 -49.08 5.44
N ASP A 518 7.36 -48.87 4.42
CA ASP A 518 8.68 -49.51 4.34
C ASP A 518 9.72 -48.79 5.21
N SER A 519 10.14 -49.46 6.29
CA SER A 519 11.19 -48.98 7.22
C SER A 519 12.50 -48.64 6.50
N GLY A 520 12.81 -49.32 5.39
CA GLY A 520 14.03 -49.07 4.59
C GLY A 520 14.02 -47.74 3.84
N LYS A 521 12.86 -47.10 3.66
CA LYS A 521 12.69 -45.82 2.95
C LYS A 521 12.31 -44.65 3.87
N GLY A 522 12.38 -44.86 5.19
CA GLY A 522 11.97 -43.84 6.18
C GLY A 522 10.46 -43.74 6.39
N GLY A 523 9.72 -44.82 6.06
CA GLY A 523 8.30 -44.98 6.35
C GLY A 523 8.01 -45.40 7.79
N ASP A 524 6.74 -45.38 8.19
CA ASP A 524 6.28 -45.79 9.52
C ASP A 524 5.64 -47.20 9.47
N PRO A 525 6.28 -48.25 10.02
CA PRO A 525 5.72 -49.59 10.05
C PRO A 525 4.43 -49.70 10.88
N SER A 526 4.16 -48.76 11.80
CA SER A 526 2.93 -48.80 12.62
C SER A 526 1.65 -48.62 11.80
N LEU A 527 1.75 -48.09 10.57
CA LEU A 527 0.64 -47.97 9.62
C LEU A 527 0.01 -49.32 9.28
N TRP A 528 0.80 -50.40 9.23
CA TRP A 528 0.28 -51.75 9.01
C TRP A 528 -0.55 -52.24 10.20
N ALA A 529 -0.24 -51.81 11.42
CA ALA A 529 -1.02 -52.11 12.61
C ALA A 529 -2.36 -51.37 12.62
N ASP A 530 -2.35 -50.08 12.27
CA ASP A 530 -3.56 -49.26 12.15
C ASP A 530 -4.49 -49.80 11.04
N LEU A 531 -3.90 -50.23 9.91
CA LEU A 531 -4.62 -50.87 8.82
C LEU A 531 -5.25 -52.22 9.23
N LEU A 532 -4.51 -53.04 10.00
CA LEU A 532 -5.05 -54.30 10.53
C LEU A 532 -6.22 -54.05 11.50
N LYS A 533 -6.12 -53.00 12.32
CA LYS A 533 -7.19 -52.59 13.22
C LYS A 533 -8.45 -52.18 12.45
N TYR A 534 -8.30 -51.42 11.37
CA TYR A 534 -9.40 -51.06 10.48
C TYR A 534 -10.11 -52.29 9.92
N PHE A 535 -9.37 -53.24 9.33
CA PHE A 535 -9.96 -54.48 8.81
C PHE A 535 -10.55 -55.39 9.89
N GLY A 536 -10.07 -55.30 11.13
CA GLY A 536 -10.64 -55.97 12.29
C GLY A 536 -11.93 -55.33 12.84
N GLU A 537 -12.19 -54.05 12.54
CA GLU A 537 -13.40 -53.32 12.95
C GLU A 537 -14.44 -53.22 11.81
N LEU A 538 -14.00 -53.35 10.55
CA LEU A 538 -14.87 -53.50 9.39
C LEU A 538 -15.73 -54.76 9.52
N GLY A 539 -17.02 -54.67 9.18
CA GLY A 539 -17.95 -55.81 9.17
C GLY A 539 -18.01 -56.55 7.83
N GLU A 540 -16.97 -56.47 7.01
CA GLU A 540 -16.93 -56.98 5.64
C GLU A 540 -15.90 -58.12 5.47
N ASP A 541 -16.06 -58.93 4.42
CA ASP A 541 -15.12 -60.01 4.07
C ASP A 541 -13.89 -59.46 3.35
N CYS A 542 -12.89 -59.04 4.11
CA CYS A 542 -11.59 -58.53 3.63
C CYS A 542 -10.49 -59.62 3.68
N SER A 543 -10.84 -60.88 3.40
CA SER A 543 -9.94 -62.02 3.58
C SER A 543 -8.66 -61.97 2.72
N LYS A 544 -8.67 -61.28 1.57
CA LYS A 544 -7.49 -61.21 0.68
C LYS A 544 -6.54 -60.11 1.12
N GLU A 545 -7.11 -58.96 1.44
CA GLU A 545 -6.47 -57.75 1.93
C GLU A 545 -5.77 -58.02 3.27
N VAL A 546 -6.45 -58.72 4.18
CA VAL A 546 -5.89 -59.12 5.47
C VAL A 546 -4.71 -60.10 5.29
N LYS A 547 -4.79 -61.07 4.37
CA LYS A 547 -3.64 -61.96 4.10
C LYS A 547 -2.43 -61.17 3.62
N GLU A 548 -2.65 -60.22 2.72
CA GLU A 548 -1.59 -59.38 2.20
C GLU A 548 -0.96 -58.52 3.32
N VAL A 549 -1.78 -57.84 4.13
CA VAL A 549 -1.31 -57.08 5.30
C VAL A 549 -0.52 -57.95 6.29
N LEU A 550 -1.00 -59.17 6.58
CA LEU A 550 -0.32 -60.11 7.48
C LEU A 550 1.06 -60.52 6.97
N THR A 551 1.30 -60.60 5.65
CA THR A 551 2.65 -60.89 5.12
C THR A 551 3.64 -59.77 5.41
N TYR A 552 3.20 -58.50 5.39
CA TYR A 552 4.05 -57.35 5.73
C TYR A 552 4.30 -57.26 7.24
N ILE A 553 3.29 -57.55 8.05
CA ILE A 553 3.44 -57.65 9.51
C ILE A 553 4.39 -58.78 9.90
N GLU A 554 4.33 -59.93 9.20
CA GLU A 554 5.24 -61.07 9.38
C GLU A 554 6.69 -60.71 9.02
N ARG A 555 6.89 -60.00 7.91
CA ARG A 555 8.22 -59.62 7.41
C ARG A 555 8.94 -58.63 8.32
N ASP A 556 8.21 -57.62 8.82
CA ASP A 556 8.79 -56.50 9.55
C ASP A 556 8.63 -56.64 11.09
N ASP A 557 8.09 -57.79 11.55
CA ASP A 557 7.85 -58.17 12.95
C ASP A 557 7.15 -57.09 13.80
N ILE A 558 6.08 -56.51 13.25
CA ILE A 558 5.46 -55.28 13.77
C ILE A 558 4.58 -55.57 14.99
N LEU A 559 3.84 -56.69 14.98
CA LEU A 559 2.86 -57.03 16.02
C LEU A 559 3.00 -58.47 16.52
N PRO A 560 2.95 -58.69 17.84
CA PRO A 560 2.82 -60.02 18.42
C PRO A 560 1.58 -60.77 17.89
N PRO A 561 1.67 -62.10 17.67
CA PRO A 561 0.56 -62.92 17.17
C PRO A 561 -0.72 -62.81 17.99
N ILE A 562 -0.59 -62.62 19.31
CA ILE A 562 -1.73 -62.47 20.22
C ILE A 562 -2.52 -61.18 19.97
N ILE A 563 -1.83 -60.08 19.63
CA ILE A 563 -2.47 -58.80 19.35
C ILE A 563 -3.18 -58.87 17.99
N VAL A 564 -2.55 -59.49 17.00
CA VAL A 564 -3.16 -59.77 15.69
C VAL A 564 -4.45 -60.58 15.83
N LEU A 565 -4.41 -61.66 16.62
CA LEU A 565 -5.58 -62.48 16.92
C LEU A 565 -6.70 -61.70 17.62
N GLN A 566 -6.36 -60.94 18.66
CA GLN A 566 -7.33 -60.14 19.41
C GLN A 566 -7.99 -59.07 18.53
N THR A 567 -7.22 -58.47 17.61
CA THR A 567 -7.69 -57.42 16.72
C THR A 567 -8.64 -57.97 15.67
N LEU A 568 -8.25 -59.07 15.00
CA LEU A 568 -9.08 -59.71 13.97
C LEU A 568 -10.29 -60.44 14.54
N SER A 569 -10.26 -60.86 15.82
CA SER A 569 -11.40 -61.51 16.47
C SER A 569 -12.64 -60.62 16.63
N ARG A 570 -12.48 -59.29 16.45
CA ARG A 570 -13.57 -58.32 16.51
C ARG A 570 -14.45 -58.33 15.26
N ASN A 571 -13.94 -58.82 14.13
CA ASN A 571 -14.68 -58.90 12.87
C ASN A 571 -15.39 -60.26 12.77
N PRO A 572 -16.74 -60.30 12.71
CA PRO A 572 -17.49 -61.56 12.63
C PRO A 572 -17.42 -62.25 11.26
N CYS A 573 -16.98 -61.55 10.20
CA CYS A 573 -16.92 -62.08 8.84
C CYS A 573 -15.59 -62.78 8.52
N LEU A 574 -14.54 -62.55 9.32
CA LEU A 574 -13.24 -63.19 9.10
C LEU A 574 -13.20 -64.59 9.70
N THR A 575 -12.88 -65.58 8.87
CA THR A 575 -12.71 -66.96 9.33
C THR A 575 -11.30 -67.21 9.85
N LEU A 576 -11.16 -68.05 10.88
CA LEU A 576 -9.86 -68.46 11.45
C LEU A 576 -8.90 -69.06 10.40
N SER A 577 -9.43 -69.57 9.28
CA SER A 577 -8.66 -70.10 8.17
C SER A 577 -7.68 -69.09 7.55
N VAL A 578 -8.01 -67.80 7.61
CA VAL A 578 -7.21 -66.71 7.03
C VAL A 578 -5.90 -66.49 7.81
N ILE A 579 -5.95 -66.68 9.14
CA ILE A 579 -4.85 -66.33 10.06
C ILE A 579 -4.08 -67.60 10.48
N LYS A 580 -4.66 -68.80 10.33
CA LYS A 580 -4.08 -70.08 10.76
C LYS A 580 -2.65 -70.28 10.23
N ASP A 581 -2.42 -70.01 8.95
CA ASP A 581 -1.11 -70.23 8.33
C ASP A 581 -0.06 -69.25 8.85
N TYR A 582 -0.45 -68.00 9.11
CA TYR A 582 0.40 -66.98 9.72
C TYR A 582 0.81 -67.37 11.15
N ILE A 583 -0.17 -67.75 11.98
CA ILE A 583 0.09 -68.15 13.37
C ILE A 583 0.98 -69.40 13.42
N ALA A 584 0.71 -70.39 12.56
CA ALA A 584 1.51 -71.60 12.49
C ALA A 584 2.99 -71.29 12.19
N ARG A 585 3.25 -70.45 11.18
CA ARG A 585 4.63 -70.05 10.84
C ARG A 585 5.31 -69.26 11.95
N LYS A 586 4.64 -68.26 12.53
CA LYS A 586 5.24 -67.43 13.57
C LYS A 586 5.48 -68.21 14.87
N LEU A 587 4.57 -69.08 15.28
CA LEU A 587 4.79 -69.97 16.43
C LEU A 587 5.93 -70.96 16.20
N GLU A 588 6.08 -71.49 14.98
CA GLU A 588 7.19 -72.37 14.64
C GLU A 588 8.53 -71.63 14.70
N GLN A 589 8.59 -70.38 14.23
CA GLN A 589 9.76 -69.53 14.33
C GLN A 589 10.15 -69.24 15.79
N GLU A 590 9.19 -68.80 16.61
CA GLU A 590 9.42 -68.56 18.05
C GLU A 590 9.87 -69.83 18.77
N SER A 591 9.26 -70.98 18.46
CA SER A 591 9.64 -72.27 19.06
C SER A 591 11.07 -72.67 18.73
N LYS A 592 11.54 -72.39 17.50
CA LYS A 592 12.93 -72.64 17.10
C LYS A 592 13.91 -71.77 17.88
N LEU A 593 13.61 -70.48 18.05
CA LEU A 593 14.43 -69.56 18.84
C LEU A 593 14.53 -70.02 20.31
N ILE A 594 13.40 -70.39 20.92
CA ILE A 594 13.38 -70.91 22.30
C ILE A 594 14.25 -72.16 22.46
N GLU A 595 14.26 -73.06 21.46
CA GLU A 595 15.05 -74.29 21.51
C GLU A 595 16.55 -74.04 21.28
N GLU A 596 16.91 -73.02 20.50
CA GLU A 596 18.30 -72.57 20.36
C GLU A 596 18.81 -71.93 21.66
N ASP A 597 18.01 -71.05 22.27
CA ASP A 597 18.34 -70.42 23.54
C ASP A 597 18.49 -71.45 24.67
N ARG A 598 17.61 -72.44 24.75
CA ARG A 598 17.72 -73.55 25.72
C ARG A 598 19.04 -74.31 25.57
N ARG A 599 19.40 -74.67 24.32
CA ARG A 599 20.68 -75.34 24.03
C ARG A 599 21.88 -74.50 24.42
N ALA A 600 21.82 -73.18 24.21
CA ALA A 600 22.88 -72.28 24.64
C ALA A 600 22.99 -72.22 26.18
N ILE A 601 21.86 -72.13 26.89
CA ILE A 601 21.81 -72.12 28.36
C ILE A 601 22.45 -73.38 28.93
N ASP A 602 22.09 -74.56 28.42
CA ASP A 602 22.64 -75.84 28.91
C ASP A 602 24.16 -75.90 28.74
N LYS A 603 24.66 -75.47 27.58
CA LYS A 603 26.11 -75.39 27.29
C LYS A 603 26.83 -74.42 28.24
N TYR A 604 26.23 -73.28 28.54
CA TYR A 604 26.80 -72.31 29.49
C TYR A 604 26.76 -72.81 30.93
N GLN A 605 25.72 -73.55 31.33
CA GLN A 605 25.64 -74.17 32.65
C GLN A 605 26.70 -75.25 32.84
N GLU A 606 26.89 -76.12 31.85
CA GLU A 606 27.89 -77.18 31.89
C GLU A 606 29.31 -76.60 32.03
N THR A 607 29.68 -75.65 31.16
CA THR A 607 30.99 -74.99 31.19
C THR A 607 31.22 -74.22 32.50
N THR A 608 30.21 -73.51 33.02
CA THR A 608 30.30 -72.82 34.31
C THR A 608 30.51 -73.81 35.47
N SER A 609 29.82 -74.95 35.45
CA SER A 609 29.97 -75.99 36.47
C SER A 609 31.37 -76.61 36.44
N ALA A 610 31.94 -76.83 35.26
CA ALA A 610 33.29 -77.34 35.07
C ALA A 610 34.34 -76.36 35.61
N MET A 611 34.24 -75.07 35.27
CA MET A 611 35.13 -74.03 35.79
C MET A 611 35.04 -73.91 37.32
N ARG A 612 33.84 -74.00 37.91
CA ARG A 612 33.67 -73.98 39.37
C ARG A 612 34.34 -75.16 40.06
N LYS A 613 34.24 -76.37 39.49
CA LYS A 613 34.95 -77.55 39.98
C LYS A 613 36.46 -77.35 39.91
N GLU A 614 36.97 -76.84 38.79
CA GLU A 614 38.40 -76.54 38.64
C GLU A 614 38.90 -75.52 39.67
N ILE A 615 38.14 -74.44 39.91
CA ILE A 615 38.46 -73.45 40.96
C ILE A 615 38.49 -74.09 42.35
N GLN A 616 37.54 -74.98 42.64
CA GLN A 616 37.48 -75.68 43.92
C GLN A 616 38.68 -76.62 44.10
N ASP A 617 39.00 -77.40 43.08
CA ASP A 617 40.16 -78.31 43.08
C ASP A 617 41.47 -77.55 43.28
N LEU A 618 41.66 -76.42 42.60
CA LEU A 618 42.85 -75.57 42.77
C LEU A 618 42.97 -74.95 44.17
N ARG A 619 41.85 -74.78 44.91
CA ARG A 619 41.84 -74.21 46.26
C ARG A 619 42.09 -75.24 47.35
N THR A 620 41.55 -76.46 47.21
CA THR A 620 41.52 -77.45 48.30
C THR A 620 42.56 -78.54 48.16
N ASN A 621 42.99 -78.86 46.93
CA ASN A 621 43.88 -79.99 46.68
C ASN A 621 45.32 -79.52 46.44
N ALA A 622 46.28 -80.14 47.11
CA ALA A 622 47.69 -79.91 46.84
C ALA A 622 48.05 -80.48 45.46
N ARG A 623 48.67 -79.68 44.59
CA ARG A 623 49.20 -80.16 43.31
C ARG A 623 50.61 -80.73 43.50
N ILE A 624 50.82 -81.94 42.99
CA ILE A 624 52.12 -82.61 43.00
C ILE A 624 52.86 -82.24 41.71
N PHE A 625 54.03 -81.61 41.85
CA PHE A 625 54.91 -81.30 40.72
C PHE A 625 55.89 -82.46 40.50
N GLN A 626 55.67 -83.27 39.46
CA GLN A 626 56.56 -84.40 39.11
C GLN A 626 57.53 -84.08 37.95
N LEU A 627 57.52 -82.83 37.45
CA LEU A 627 58.35 -82.45 36.32
C LEU A 627 59.82 -82.35 36.74
N SER A 628 60.65 -83.19 36.12
CA SER A 628 62.10 -83.23 36.32
C SER A 628 62.87 -82.40 35.28
N LYS A 629 62.17 -81.71 34.36
CA LYS A 629 62.75 -80.90 33.28
C LYS A 629 62.16 -79.50 33.24
N CYS A 630 62.98 -78.52 32.91
CA CYS A 630 62.56 -77.12 32.78
C CYS A 630 61.80 -76.92 31.47
N THR A 631 60.66 -76.23 31.52
CA THR A 631 59.78 -76.01 30.35
C THR A 631 60.42 -75.10 29.29
N ALA A 632 61.32 -74.19 29.69
CA ALA A 632 61.99 -73.26 28.77
C ALA A 632 63.22 -73.85 28.04
N CYS A 633 64.09 -74.58 28.74
CA CYS A 633 65.35 -75.10 28.20
C CYS A 633 65.37 -76.63 28.04
N THR A 634 64.33 -77.34 28.52
CA THR A 634 64.14 -78.80 28.46
C THR A 634 65.18 -79.67 29.18
N PHE A 635 66.22 -79.06 29.78
CA PHE A 635 67.20 -79.74 30.64
C PHE A 635 66.61 -80.12 32.00
N THR A 636 67.27 -81.04 32.70
CA THR A 636 66.89 -81.45 34.05
C THR A 636 66.81 -80.26 34.99
N LEU A 637 65.83 -80.25 35.90
CA LEU A 637 65.62 -79.18 36.87
C LEU A 637 66.64 -79.28 38.00
N ASP A 638 67.39 -78.19 38.20
CA ASP A 638 68.39 -78.05 39.24
C ASP A 638 67.89 -77.01 40.26
N LEU A 639 68.28 -77.13 41.54
CA LEU A 639 67.93 -76.14 42.56
C LEU A 639 68.77 -74.86 42.39
N PRO A 640 68.18 -73.63 42.48
CA PRO A 640 66.78 -73.31 42.78
C PRO A 640 65.85 -73.35 41.54
N ALA A 641 64.68 -73.97 41.72
CA ALA A 641 63.62 -74.11 40.71
C ALA A 641 62.32 -73.43 41.16
N VAL A 642 61.56 -72.89 40.20
CA VAL A 642 60.26 -72.24 40.42
C VAL A 642 59.16 -73.07 39.76
N HIS A 643 58.13 -73.41 40.53
CA HIS A 643 56.98 -74.19 40.07
C HIS A 643 55.70 -73.34 40.13
N PHE A 644 54.99 -73.24 39.02
CA PHE A 644 53.70 -72.55 38.95
C PHE A 644 52.54 -73.53 39.10
N MET A 645 51.42 -73.10 39.69
CA MET A 645 50.22 -73.93 39.87
C MET A 645 49.59 -74.45 38.56
N CYS A 646 49.94 -73.84 37.42
CA CYS A 646 49.64 -74.36 36.08
C CYS A 646 50.50 -75.57 35.66
N ILE A 647 51.25 -76.17 36.60
CA ILE A 647 52.15 -77.32 36.44
C ILE A 647 53.46 -76.99 35.70
N HIS A 648 53.61 -75.84 35.05
CA HIS A 648 54.88 -75.46 34.44
C HIS A 648 55.99 -75.21 35.47
N SER A 649 57.15 -75.80 35.22
CA SER A 649 58.33 -75.74 36.09
C SER A 649 59.51 -75.16 35.31
N PHE A 650 60.28 -74.27 35.95
CA PHE A 650 61.40 -73.56 35.32
C PHE A 650 62.60 -73.46 36.27
N HIS A 651 63.82 -73.41 35.73
CA HIS A 651 64.98 -72.96 36.51
C HIS A 651 64.81 -71.48 36.84
N GLN A 652 65.26 -71.03 38.03
CA GLN A 652 65.22 -69.61 38.37
C GLN A 652 65.94 -68.74 37.33
N ARG A 653 67.04 -69.24 36.75
CA ARG A 653 67.81 -68.55 35.69
C ARG A 653 67.07 -68.44 34.36
N CYS A 654 66.17 -69.38 34.07
CA CYS A 654 65.42 -69.41 32.80
C CYS A 654 64.14 -68.55 32.85
N LEU A 655 63.78 -68.02 34.02
CA LEU A 655 62.55 -67.25 34.23
C LEU A 655 62.73 -65.74 34.00
N GLY A 656 63.97 -65.24 34.01
CA GLY A 656 64.29 -63.81 33.88
C GLY A 656 63.69 -62.96 35.01
N ASP A 657 63.42 -61.67 34.74
CA ASP A 657 62.89 -60.71 35.73
C ASP A 657 61.40 -60.93 36.11
N ASN A 658 60.70 -61.86 35.44
CA ASN A 658 59.27 -62.12 35.64
C ASN A 658 59.00 -63.29 36.60
N GLU A 659 59.49 -63.19 37.85
CA GLU A 659 59.38 -64.26 38.85
C GLU A 659 57.93 -64.60 39.28
N LYS A 660 56.95 -63.76 38.91
CA LYS A 660 55.56 -63.84 39.40
C LYS A 660 54.57 -64.48 38.42
N GLU A 661 54.93 -64.66 37.15
CA GLU A 661 54.02 -65.16 36.10
C GLU A 661 54.65 -66.29 35.28
N CYS A 662 53.86 -67.32 34.96
CA CYS A 662 54.30 -68.39 34.07
C CYS A 662 54.33 -67.89 32.61
N PRO A 663 55.47 -67.89 31.90
CA PRO A 663 55.57 -67.34 30.54
C PRO A 663 54.62 -67.98 29.51
N VAL A 664 54.30 -69.26 29.67
CA VAL A 664 53.41 -70.01 28.76
C VAL A 664 51.94 -69.61 28.92
N CYS A 665 51.46 -69.48 30.16
CA CYS A 665 50.05 -69.18 30.44
C CYS A 665 49.77 -67.68 30.62
N ALA A 666 50.80 -66.87 30.88
CA ALA A 666 50.70 -65.43 31.04
C ALA A 666 49.99 -64.72 29.87
N PRO A 667 50.24 -65.01 28.58
CA PRO A 667 49.54 -64.32 27.49
C PRO A 667 48.03 -64.58 27.48
N GLU A 668 47.59 -65.81 27.75
CA GLU A 668 46.15 -66.13 27.85
C GLU A 668 45.51 -65.47 29.07
N TYR A 669 46.14 -65.54 30.25
CA TYR A 669 45.65 -64.84 31.44
C TYR A 669 45.64 -63.31 31.24
N LYS A 670 46.63 -62.74 30.55
CA LYS A 670 46.67 -61.31 30.20
C LYS A 670 45.54 -60.94 29.27
N SER A 671 45.25 -61.73 28.25
CA SER A 671 44.10 -61.50 27.36
C SER A 671 42.77 -61.51 28.12
N VAL A 672 42.57 -62.44 29.05
CA VAL A 672 41.37 -62.49 29.90
C VAL A 672 41.30 -61.27 30.84
N LEU A 673 42.42 -60.85 31.43
CA LEU A 673 42.51 -59.68 32.29
C LEU A 673 42.30 -58.37 31.52
N GLU A 674 42.82 -58.25 30.30
CA GLU A 674 42.58 -57.12 29.40
C GLU A 674 41.12 -57.05 28.96
N THR A 675 40.52 -58.19 28.64
CA THR A 675 39.08 -58.28 28.33
C THR A 675 38.26 -57.81 29.53
N LYS A 676 38.56 -58.28 30.75
CA LYS A 676 37.92 -57.81 31.98
C LYS A 676 38.12 -56.30 32.20
N ARG A 677 39.34 -55.79 32.01
CA ARG A 677 39.66 -54.36 32.14
C ARG A 677 38.89 -53.52 31.12
N SER A 678 38.77 -53.99 29.88
CA SER A 678 37.98 -53.34 28.83
C SER A 678 36.49 -53.29 29.18
N LEU A 679 35.95 -54.36 29.77
CA LEU A 679 34.56 -54.40 30.24
C LEU A 679 34.34 -53.47 31.45
N GLU A 680 35.28 -53.39 32.40
CA GLU A 680 35.26 -52.45 33.52
C GLU A 680 35.46 -50.99 33.08
N GLN A 681 36.14 -50.75 31.97
CA GLN A 681 36.27 -49.41 31.38
C GLN A 681 34.99 -49.02 30.63
N ASN A 682 34.39 -49.96 29.89
CA ASN A 682 33.09 -49.77 29.25
C ASN A 682 31.96 -49.57 30.28
N SER A 683 32.09 -50.06 31.52
CA SER A 683 31.11 -49.80 32.59
C SER A 683 31.11 -48.36 33.08
N LYS A 684 32.20 -47.62 32.86
CA LYS A 684 32.33 -46.21 33.30
C LYS A 684 31.73 -45.23 32.30
N ASP A 685 31.46 -45.66 31.07
CA ASP A 685 31.06 -44.82 29.95
C ASP A 685 29.58 -45.03 29.62
N GLN A 686 28.71 -44.40 30.41
CA GLN A 686 27.25 -44.58 30.33
C GLN A 686 26.66 -44.06 29.00
N ASP A 687 27.25 -43.02 28.42
CA ASP A 687 26.74 -42.38 27.19
C ASP A 687 26.84 -43.32 25.98
N ARG A 688 27.93 -44.08 25.88
CA ARG A 688 28.11 -45.07 24.82
C ARG A 688 27.07 -46.19 24.90
N PHE A 689 26.71 -46.62 26.11
CA PHE A 689 25.65 -47.59 26.32
C PHE A 689 24.29 -47.05 25.86
N PHE A 690 23.90 -45.83 26.26
CA PHE A 690 22.63 -45.25 25.82
C PHE A 690 22.59 -45.00 24.32
N GLN A 691 23.71 -44.66 23.68
CA GLN A 691 23.80 -44.52 22.23
C GLN A 691 23.62 -45.86 21.51
N GLN A 692 24.19 -46.95 22.05
CA GLN A 692 24.01 -48.30 21.51
C GLN A 692 22.59 -48.82 21.70
N VAL A 693 21.96 -48.55 22.84
CA VAL A 693 20.55 -48.90 23.09
C VAL A 693 19.59 -48.12 22.17
N LYS A 694 19.90 -46.85 21.88
CA LYS A 694 19.09 -46.03 20.96
C LYS A 694 19.27 -46.39 19.48
N SER A 695 20.41 -46.96 19.11
CA SER A 695 20.71 -47.32 17.71
C SER A 695 20.39 -48.78 17.38
N SER A 696 20.20 -49.65 18.38
CA SER A 696 19.81 -51.04 18.15
C SER A 696 18.31 -51.19 17.92
N LYS A 697 17.92 -52.12 17.05
CA LYS A 697 16.51 -52.48 16.82
C LYS A 697 15.88 -53.16 18.05
N ASP A 698 16.70 -53.88 18.81
CA ASP A 698 16.32 -54.48 20.08
C ASP A 698 17.22 -53.93 21.18
N GLY A 699 16.70 -52.94 21.91
CA GLY A 699 17.37 -52.36 23.07
C GLY A 699 17.50 -53.34 24.23
N PHE A 700 16.58 -54.30 24.36
CA PHE A 700 16.60 -55.27 25.43
C PHE A 700 17.74 -56.27 25.27
N SER A 701 18.01 -56.75 24.05
CA SER A 701 19.17 -57.62 23.79
C SER A 701 20.50 -56.95 24.16
N VAL A 702 20.66 -55.66 23.86
CA VAL A 702 21.86 -54.89 24.25
C VAL A 702 21.96 -54.79 25.78
N ILE A 703 20.85 -54.50 26.45
CA ILE A 703 20.80 -54.44 27.93
C ILE A 703 21.13 -55.82 28.53
N ALA A 704 20.57 -56.90 27.99
CA ALA A 704 20.78 -58.26 28.45
C ALA A 704 22.24 -58.71 28.26
N GLU A 705 22.87 -58.31 27.16
CA GLU A 705 24.29 -58.58 26.91
C GLU A 705 25.19 -57.81 27.89
N TYR A 706 24.92 -56.53 28.12
CA TYR A 706 25.64 -55.71 29.10
C TYR A 706 25.45 -56.22 30.53
N PHE A 707 24.25 -56.70 30.86
CA PHE A 707 23.94 -57.32 32.14
C PHE A 707 24.66 -58.68 32.30
N GLY A 708 24.61 -59.54 31.28
CA GLY A 708 25.28 -60.85 31.25
C GLY A 708 26.81 -60.74 31.35
N LYS A 709 27.39 -59.66 30.81
CA LYS A 709 28.83 -59.33 30.96
C LYS A 709 29.19 -58.75 32.33
N GLY A 710 28.22 -58.54 33.22
CA GLY A 710 28.45 -58.04 34.60
C GLY A 710 28.85 -56.56 34.67
N VAL A 711 28.60 -55.78 33.61
CA VAL A 711 28.96 -54.36 33.50
C VAL A 711 28.06 -53.51 34.40
N ILE A 712 26.81 -53.94 34.62
CA ILE A 712 25.77 -53.22 35.37
C ILE A 712 25.66 -53.67 36.85
N SER A 713 26.36 -54.74 37.25
CA SER A 713 26.13 -55.41 38.55
C SER A 713 27.04 -54.98 39.72
N LYS A 714 27.81 -53.89 39.59
CA LYS A 714 28.51 -53.27 40.73
C LYS A 714 27.96 -51.88 41.00
N THR A 715 26.90 -51.80 41.78
CA THR A 715 26.63 -50.58 42.55
C THR A 715 27.82 -50.38 43.48
N SER A 716 28.58 -49.31 43.26
CA SER A 716 29.59 -48.87 44.20
C SER A 716 28.93 -48.64 45.56
N SER A 717 29.27 -49.43 46.57
CA SER A 717 29.06 -49.05 47.95
C SER A 717 29.93 -47.80 48.20
N GLY A 718 29.34 -46.62 48.10
CA GLY A 718 29.99 -45.35 48.43
C GLY A 718 30.38 -45.30 49.92
N PRO A 719 31.39 -44.50 50.29
CA PRO A 719 31.83 -44.40 51.67
C PRO A 719 30.71 -43.76 52.50
N THR A 720 30.25 -44.45 53.54
CA THR A 720 29.38 -43.88 54.56
C THR A 720 30.14 -42.77 55.28
N GLY A 721 29.79 -41.52 54.99
CA GLY A 721 30.29 -40.34 55.70
C GLY A 721 29.81 -40.39 57.15
N GLY A 722 30.77 -40.41 58.08
CA GLY A 722 30.54 -40.06 59.46
C GLY A 722 30.65 -38.54 59.62
N SER A 723 29.57 -37.91 60.06
CA SER A 723 29.50 -36.65 60.81
C SER A 723 28.13 -36.58 61.45
#